data_AF-A0A2R4M5Z4-F1
#
_entry.id   AF-A0A2R4M5Z4-F1
#
_cell.length_a   1.000
_cell.length_b   1.000
_cell.length_c   1.000
_cell.angle_alpha   90.00
_cell.angle_beta   90.00
_cell.angle_gamma   90.00
#
_symmetry.space_group_name_H-M   'P 1'
#
loop_
_entity.id
_entity.type
_entity.pdbx_description
1 polymer ?
#
loop_
_entity_poly.entity_id
_entity_poly.type
_entity_poly.pdbx_seq_one_letter_code
_entity_poly.pdbx_strand_id
1 'polypeptide(L)'
;MSLSETFSQERRARLAAERLLELKQAELFEANRKLSQHARSLSDEIIVKREETEVLRGENIRTKEDLEKANVAVHIAERRLWDSLETIQDGFAVFDPSDIMIAANPAYLRVFDGLEDIQPGISYPDILKLAVEEGIVDIGELTRDAFIERAMIRWRAPSREPHVLRLWNNQFVKLVDRRSSDGDMVSLGLNITSTIRYEERLKKARTKAEAANRAKSAFLANMSHEIRTPMNGMVGMADLLAETELNEEQILYVETIKSSGEALLGLINDVLDYSKIEASKLSLHPEPFDLERCIQDVLVLLQPTATQKKVDLIIDYDMFLPTRFIGDPGRMRQVLTNLVGNAVKFTHAGHVIVRVVGLPEEGGKRQRIHISVEDTGIGIAPDMIEHIFGEFNQVEDERNRKFEGTGLGLAITRQLVQLMGGEIWVDSEEGVGSCFGFHITMDVIAQLEEQHLPSWMHKAALLDHIHANSLILEKQLTVLGFEVSPFESADTLLASPLDAQVFLLDNNMPNTDIGTLIKTLRMRGVTAPILLMTSGPVSAGSLDGHDATTLQKPLLRANLWRALSSIIPEEPSHPTSETGRRMRVLAAEDNKTNQLVFGKMLKSLDIELRFANNGREAVEQYQGFQPDLIFMDISMPEVDGKEATRQIRALEIDTGAHVPIVALTAHAMAGDEHDILAAGLDHYMTKPLRKASIVDRILTELPKGCCPILPEEPATVASGDTVMAGE
;
A
#
# COMPACT_ATOMS: atom_id res chain seq x y z
N MET A 1 -36.74 167.01 28.61
CA MET A 1 -37.98 166.73 27.84
C MET A 1 -38.89 165.87 28.70
N SER A 2 -40.19 166.12 28.73
CA SER A 2 -41.12 165.52 29.69
C SER A 2 -41.46 164.05 29.40
N LEU A 3 -41.70 163.26 30.45
CA LEU A 3 -41.97 161.80 30.52
C LEU A 3 -43.05 161.18 29.59
N SER A 4 -43.80 161.95 28.81
CA SER A 4 -44.93 161.44 28.02
C SER A 4 -44.53 160.73 26.71
N GLU A 5 -43.37 161.05 26.14
CA GLU A 5 -42.98 160.50 24.82
C GLU A 5 -42.39 159.08 24.91
N THR A 6 -41.80 158.71 26.04
CA THR A 6 -41.08 157.44 26.21
C THR A 6 -42.01 156.22 26.26
N PHE A 7 -43.22 156.36 26.83
CA PHE A 7 -44.16 155.24 26.97
C PHE A 7 -44.81 154.79 25.65
N SER A 8 -44.91 155.65 24.64
CA SER A 8 -45.56 155.28 23.38
C SER A 8 -44.66 154.43 22.46
N GLN A 9 -43.34 154.55 22.57
CA GLN A 9 -42.40 153.78 21.74
C GLN A 9 -42.34 152.31 22.17
N GLU A 10 -42.38 152.04 23.48
CA GLU A 10 -42.22 150.70 24.03
C GLU A 10 -43.38 149.77 23.63
N ARG A 11 -44.60 150.30 23.53
CA ARG A 11 -45.80 149.50 23.19
C ARG A 11 -45.80 148.98 21.75
N ARG A 12 -45.21 149.70 20.78
CA ARG A 12 -45.17 149.25 19.38
C ARG A 12 -44.15 148.13 19.14
N ALA A 13 -43.01 148.17 19.83
CA ALA A 13 -41.97 147.17 19.69
C ALA A 13 -42.43 145.77 20.14
N ARG A 14 -43.25 145.71 21.20
CA ARG A 14 -43.74 144.43 21.75
C ARG A 14 -44.68 143.67 20.80
N LEU A 15 -45.57 144.38 20.10
CA LEU A 15 -46.57 143.78 19.21
C LEU A 15 -45.97 143.17 17.93
N ALA A 16 -44.85 143.71 17.43
CA ALA A 16 -44.16 143.17 16.27
C ALA A 16 -43.45 141.84 16.58
N ALA A 17 -42.93 141.69 17.80
CA ALA A 17 -42.23 140.47 18.23
C ALA A 17 -43.16 139.25 18.34
N GLU A 18 -44.40 139.44 18.80
CA GLU A 18 -45.37 138.34 18.95
C GLU A 18 -45.74 137.69 17.60
N ARG A 19 -45.99 138.51 16.55
CA ARG A 19 -46.38 137.97 15.23
C ARG A 19 -45.27 137.14 14.55
N LEU A 20 -44.01 137.51 14.77
CA LEU A 20 -42.89 136.79 14.16
C LEU A 20 -42.67 135.41 14.82
N LEU A 21 -43.04 135.29 16.09
CA LEU A 21 -42.95 134.05 16.86
C LEU A 21 -43.94 132.99 16.34
N GLU A 22 -45.20 133.37 16.09
CA GLU A 22 -46.24 132.46 15.59
C GLU A 22 -45.89 131.87 14.22
N LEU A 23 -45.38 132.69 13.31
CA LEU A 23 -45.03 132.24 11.96
C LEU A 23 -43.87 131.22 11.99
N LYS A 24 -42.87 131.45 12.87
CA LYS A 24 -41.76 130.51 13.07
C LYS A 24 -42.18 129.20 13.74
N GLN A 25 -43.19 129.22 14.62
CA GLN A 25 -43.73 128.00 15.22
C GLN A 25 -44.40 127.09 14.18
N ALA A 26 -45.12 127.66 13.21
CA ALA A 26 -45.80 126.87 12.18
C ALA A 26 -44.82 126.15 11.23
N GLU A 27 -43.78 126.84 10.75
CA GLU A 27 -42.74 126.23 9.88
C GLU A 27 -42.02 125.07 10.59
N LEU A 28 -41.70 125.24 11.87
CA LEU A 28 -41.06 124.21 12.69
C LEU A 28 -41.92 122.94 12.82
N PHE A 29 -43.24 123.10 12.97
CA PHE A 29 -44.15 121.97 13.14
C PHE A 29 -44.23 121.10 11.88
N GLU A 30 -44.28 121.73 10.70
CA GLU A 30 -44.37 121.01 9.43
C GLU A 30 -43.08 120.27 9.08
N ALA A 31 -41.91 120.88 9.34
CA ALA A 31 -40.62 120.22 9.20
C ALA A 31 -40.47 119.00 10.11
N ASN A 32 -40.92 119.11 11.37
CA ASN A 32 -40.84 118.03 12.35
C ASN A 32 -41.74 116.84 11.98
N ARG A 33 -42.91 117.10 11.38
CA ARG A 33 -43.81 116.04 10.88
C ARG A 33 -43.19 115.22 9.75
N LYS A 34 -42.52 115.86 8.77
CA LYS A 34 -41.84 115.14 7.67
C LYS A 34 -40.66 114.30 8.17
N LEU A 35 -39.85 114.86 9.08
CA LEU A 35 -38.76 114.12 9.73
C LEU A 35 -39.27 112.87 10.47
N SER A 36 -40.40 112.98 11.17
CA SER A 36 -41.00 111.86 11.89
C SER A 36 -41.43 110.71 10.97
N GLN A 37 -41.92 111.01 9.76
CA GLN A 37 -42.31 109.97 8.79
C GLN A 37 -41.09 109.26 8.20
N HIS A 38 -40.04 110.01 7.84
CA HIS A 38 -38.81 109.44 7.29
C HIS A 38 -38.07 108.59 8.33
N ALA A 39 -38.06 109.04 9.60
CA ALA A 39 -37.49 108.29 10.72
C ALA A 39 -38.17 106.93 10.94
N ARG A 40 -39.49 106.83 10.74
CA ARG A 40 -40.23 105.56 10.85
C ARG A 40 -39.86 104.58 9.73
N SER A 41 -39.88 105.03 8.47
CA SER A 41 -39.52 104.17 7.33
C SER A 41 -38.10 103.60 7.43
N LEU A 42 -37.14 104.42 7.87
CA LEU A 42 -35.76 103.96 8.06
C LEU A 42 -35.65 102.96 9.23
N SER A 43 -36.45 103.14 10.28
CA SER A 43 -36.48 102.21 11.41
C SER A 43 -36.98 100.83 11.00
N ASP A 44 -38.03 100.77 10.17
CA ASP A 44 -38.57 99.50 9.68
C ASP A 44 -37.57 98.75 8.78
N GLU A 45 -36.85 99.46 7.90
CA GLU A 45 -35.80 98.84 7.06
C GLU A 45 -34.61 98.34 7.90
N ILE A 46 -34.22 99.09 8.94
CA ILE A 46 -33.16 98.67 9.88
C ILE A 46 -33.57 97.41 10.66
N ILE A 47 -34.84 97.28 11.03
CA ILE A 47 -35.35 96.10 11.75
C ILE A 47 -35.25 94.86 10.85
N VAL A 48 -35.74 94.93 9.61
CA VAL A 48 -35.70 93.79 8.67
C VAL A 48 -34.26 93.37 8.38
N LYS A 49 -33.35 94.33 8.09
CA LYS A 49 -31.93 93.99 7.87
C LYS A 49 -31.27 93.40 9.10
N ARG A 50 -31.63 93.87 10.30
CA ARG A 50 -31.12 93.27 11.55
C ARG A 50 -31.55 91.83 11.70
N GLU A 51 -32.81 91.51 11.42
CA GLU A 51 -33.33 90.14 11.46
C GLU A 51 -32.59 89.23 10.47
N GLU A 52 -32.40 89.65 9.22
CA GLU A 52 -31.62 88.89 8.23
C GLU A 52 -30.17 88.68 8.66
N THR A 53 -29.51 89.71 9.20
CA THR A 53 -28.14 89.58 9.69
C THR A 53 -28.01 88.66 10.90
N GLU A 54 -29.00 88.64 11.80
CA GLU A 54 -29.00 87.73 12.96
C GLU A 54 -29.20 86.28 12.54
N VAL A 55 -30.05 86.00 11.54
CA VAL A 55 -30.21 84.64 10.97
C VAL A 55 -28.91 84.16 10.32
N LEU A 56 -28.33 84.96 9.42
CA LEU A 56 -27.06 84.63 8.75
C LEU A 56 -25.89 84.46 9.74
N ARG A 57 -25.89 85.25 10.82
CA ARG A 57 -24.90 85.13 11.89
C ARG A 57 -25.09 83.82 12.66
N GLY A 58 -26.34 83.43 12.95
CA GLY A 58 -26.66 82.15 13.57
C GLY A 58 -26.22 80.95 12.73
N GLU A 59 -26.45 80.98 11.41
CA GLU A 59 -25.99 79.94 10.48
C GLU A 59 -24.46 79.85 10.41
N ASN A 60 -23.77 80.99 10.27
CA ASN A 60 -22.31 81.02 10.28
C ASN A 60 -21.69 80.46 11.57
N ILE A 61 -22.29 80.77 12.73
CA ILE A 61 -21.83 80.23 14.01
C ILE A 61 -21.95 78.70 14.02
N ARG A 62 -23.09 78.16 13.58
CA ARG A 62 -23.30 76.70 13.51
C ARG A 62 -22.32 76.02 12.54
N THR A 63 -22.14 76.56 11.33
CA THR A 63 -21.19 76.00 10.36
C THR A 63 -19.76 76.03 10.90
N LYS A 64 -19.38 77.10 11.61
CA LYS A 64 -18.07 77.20 12.25
C LYS A 64 -17.90 76.16 13.35
N GLU A 65 -18.90 75.97 14.20
CA GLU A 65 -18.87 74.95 15.26
C GLU A 65 -18.79 73.53 14.68
N ASP A 66 -19.53 73.23 13.61
CA ASP A 66 -19.50 71.92 12.95
C ASP A 66 -18.15 71.66 12.25
N LEU A 67 -17.56 72.68 11.64
CA LEU A 67 -16.23 72.60 11.06
C LEU A 67 -15.15 72.39 12.14
N GLU A 68 -15.24 73.09 13.27
CA GLU A 68 -14.33 72.89 14.40
C GLU A 68 -14.45 71.46 14.95
N LYS A 69 -15.68 70.94 15.11
CA LYS A 69 -15.90 69.54 15.53
C LYS A 69 -15.34 68.53 14.54
N ALA A 70 -15.54 68.75 13.23
CA ALA A 70 -15.01 67.88 12.19
C ALA A 70 -13.48 67.89 12.18
N ASN A 71 -12.86 69.07 12.29
CA ASN A 71 -11.40 69.19 12.32
C ASN A 71 -10.79 68.53 13.55
N VAL A 72 -11.43 68.68 14.72
CA VAL A 72 -11.02 67.96 15.94
C VAL A 72 -11.16 66.45 15.77
N ALA A 73 -12.25 65.97 15.17
CA ALA A 73 -12.45 64.54 14.92
C ALA A 73 -11.38 63.96 13.97
N VAL A 74 -11.01 64.68 12.91
CA VAL A 74 -9.94 64.29 11.99
C VAL A 74 -8.60 64.20 12.72
N HIS A 75 -8.22 65.21 13.50
CA HIS A 75 -6.97 65.18 14.26
C HIS A 75 -6.94 64.06 15.32
N ILE A 76 -8.08 63.76 15.96
CA ILE A 76 -8.17 62.64 16.89
C ILE A 76 -8.01 61.30 16.15
N ALA A 77 -8.62 61.14 14.98
CA ALA A 77 -8.50 59.92 14.18
C ALA A 77 -7.06 59.72 13.67
N GLU A 78 -6.44 60.77 13.15
CA GLU A 78 -5.04 60.78 12.69
C GLU A 78 -4.09 60.41 13.84
N ARG A 79 -4.22 61.07 14.99
CA ARG A 79 -3.42 60.76 16.17
C ARG A 79 -3.59 59.32 16.62
N ARG A 80 -4.81 58.79 16.67
CA ARG A 80 -5.07 57.38 17.05
C ARG A 80 -4.44 56.38 16.10
N LEU A 81 -4.44 56.66 14.79
CA LEU A 81 -3.77 55.82 13.79
C LEU A 81 -2.26 55.82 14.01
N TRP A 82 -1.67 56.99 14.24
CA TRP A 82 -0.25 57.13 14.55
C TRP A 82 0.16 56.45 15.85
N ASP A 83 -0.56 56.70 16.94
CA ASP A 83 -0.34 56.03 18.23
C ASP A 83 -0.42 54.50 18.07
N SER A 84 -1.31 53.99 17.20
CA SER A 84 -1.41 52.56 16.90
C SER A 84 -0.20 52.04 16.13
N LEU A 85 0.27 52.77 15.10
CA LEU A 85 1.45 52.42 14.30
C LEU A 85 2.74 52.43 15.13
N GLU A 86 2.86 53.31 16.13
CA GLU A 86 4.00 53.37 17.04
C GLU A 86 4.11 52.14 17.96
N THR A 87 2.99 51.49 18.27
CA THR A 87 2.98 50.27 19.09
C THR A 87 3.33 48.99 18.33
N ILE A 88 3.34 49.03 17.00
CA ILE A 88 3.67 47.87 16.15
C ILE A 88 5.17 47.57 16.26
N GLN A 89 5.49 46.29 16.48
CA GLN A 89 6.88 45.84 16.61
C GLN A 89 7.60 45.66 15.26
N ASP A 90 6.83 45.45 14.19
CA ASP A 90 7.33 45.40 12.82
C ASP A 90 7.60 46.80 12.27
N GLY A 91 8.63 46.92 11.43
CA GLY A 91 8.97 48.19 10.80
C GLY A 91 7.93 48.58 9.77
N PHE A 92 7.44 49.81 9.82
CA PHE A 92 6.51 50.38 8.87
C PHE A 92 7.03 51.74 8.38
N ALA A 93 7.10 51.92 7.06
CA ALA A 93 7.44 53.20 6.44
C ALA A 93 6.59 53.47 5.19
N VAL A 94 6.30 54.75 4.94
CA VAL A 94 5.60 55.22 3.76
C VAL A 94 6.48 56.22 3.01
N PHE A 95 6.57 56.05 1.70
CA PHE A 95 7.31 56.90 0.78
C PHE A 95 6.36 57.51 -0.24
N ASP A 96 6.60 58.75 -0.61
CA ASP A 96 5.85 59.45 -1.66
C ASP A 96 6.17 58.87 -3.06
N PRO A 97 5.50 59.32 -4.13
CA PRO A 97 5.79 58.87 -5.49
C PRO A 97 7.20 59.22 -6.00
N SER A 98 7.93 60.11 -5.31
CA SER A 98 9.32 60.50 -5.57
C SER A 98 10.33 59.69 -4.76
N ASP A 99 9.88 58.61 -4.09
CA ASP A 99 10.67 57.75 -3.21
C ASP A 99 11.22 58.47 -1.94
N ILE A 100 10.57 59.56 -1.49
CA ILE A 100 10.92 60.28 -0.26
C ILE A 100 10.10 59.74 0.91
N MET A 101 10.75 59.42 2.03
CA MET A 101 10.08 58.89 3.22
C MET A 101 9.21 59.97 3.88
N ILE A 102 7.89 59.81 3.83
CA ILE A 102 6.92 60.70 4.49
C ILE A 102 6.80 60.35 5.98
N ALA A 103 6.85 59.06 6.28
CA ALA A 103 6.43 58.50 7.55
C ALA A 103 7.21 57.22 7.85
N ALA A 104 7.64 57.03 9.08
CA ALA A 104 8.17 55.76 9.57
C ALA A 104 7.87 55.59 11.04
N ASN A 105 7.51 54.37 11.45
CA ASN A 105 7.34 54.06 12.87
C ASN A 105 8.71 53.85 13.55
N PRO A 106 8.77 53.92 14.89
CA PRO A 106 10.02 53.72 15.62
C PRO A 106 10.68 52.36 15.36
N ALA A 107 9.92 51.31 15.09
CA ALA A 107 10.46 49.98 14.78
C ALA A 107 11.25 49.97 13.46
N TYR A 108 10.84 50.73 12.45
CA TYR A 108 11.55 50.87 11.19
C TYR A 108 12.85 51.66 11.37
N LEU A 109 12.79 52.79 12.08
CA LEU A 109 13.94 53.66 12.32
C LEU A 109 15.00 53.01 13.23
N ARG A 110 14.59 52.13 14.16
CA ARG A 110 15.50 51.44 15.10
C ARG A 110 16.58 50.61 14.40
N VAL A 111 16.31 50.13 13.19
CA VAL A 111 17.30 49.41 12.38
C VAL A 111 18.51 50.30 12.05
N PHE A 112 18.29 51.61 11.99
CA PHE A 112 19.24 52.67 11.64
C PHE A 112 19.68 53.51 12.86
N ASP A 113 19.49 53.02 14.09
CA ASP A 113 19.89 53.72 15.32
C ASP A 113 21.35 54.19 15.24
N GLY A 114 21.57 55.50 15.40
CA GLY A 114 22.88 56.15 15.29
C GLY A 114 23.12 56.90 13.98
N LEU A 115 22.22 56.80 13.00
CA LEU A 115 22.24 57.58 11.75
C LEU A 115 21.17 58.68 11.77
N GLU A 116 21.55 59.87 12.24
CA GLU A 116 20.65 61.04 12.33
C GLU A 116 20.11 61.51 10.97
N ASP A 117 20.79 61.13 9.89
CA ASP A 117 20.37 61.44 8.52
C ASP A 117 19.12 60.66 8.08
N ILE A 118 18.83 59.51 8.72
CA ILE A 118 17.69 58.65 8.36
C ILE A 118 16.45 59.04 9.17
N GLN A 119 15.72 60.02 8.66
CA GLN A 119 14.47 60.55 9.21
C GLN A 119 13.49 60.93 8.09
N PRO A 120 12.19 61.16 8.37
CA PRO A 120 11.24 61.59 7.35
C PRO A 120 11.78 62.78 6.53
N GLY A 121 11.77 62.66 5.21
CA GLY A 121 12.40 63.60 4.26
C GLY A 121 13.61 63.04 3.49
N ILE A 122 14.18 61.90 3.90
CA ILE A 122 15.26 61.22 3.17
C ILE A 122 14.72 60.40 1.98
N SER A 123 15.51 60.27 0.91
CA SER A 123 15.17 59.43 -0.25
C SER A 123 15.52 57.95 0.00
N TYR A 124 14.70 57.02 -0.51
CA TYR A 124 14.97 55.58 -0.41
C TYR A 124 16.34 55.15 -0.99
N PRO A 125 16.81 55.68 -2.13
CA PRO A 125 18.18 55.44 -2.60
C PRO A 125 19.26 55.84 -1.59
N ASP A 126 19.09 56.96 -0.89
CA ASP A 126 20.04 57.42 0.12
C ASP A 126 20.01 56.53 1.37
N ILE A 127 18.81 56.08 1.79
CA ILE A 127 18.68 55.07 2.86
C ILE A 127 19.45 53.80 2.49
N LEU A 128 19.26 53.27 1.28
CA LEU A 128 19.97 52.06 0.82
C LEU A 128 21.48 52.26 0.80
N LYS A 129 21.95 53.43 0.36
CA LYS A 129 23.37 53.76 0.30
C LYS A 129 23.98 53.80 1.70
N LEU A 130 23.36 54.52 2.63
CA LEU A 130 23.79 54.60 4.02
C LEU A 130 23.74 53.21 4.70
N ALA A 131 22.69 52.43 4.46
CA ALA A 131 22.55 51.09 5.02
C ALA A 131 23.67 50.13 4.57
N VAL A 132 24.17 50.28 3.35
CA VAL A 132 25.27 49.48 2.81
C VAL A 132 26.64 50.03 3.23
N GLU A 133 26.81 51.36 3.25
CA GLU A 133 28.06 52.02 3.66
C GLU A 133 28.40 51.76 5.12
N GLU A 134 27.39 51.85 5.99
CA GLU A 134 27.49 51.62 7.43
C GLU A 134 27.40 50.13 7.80
N GLY A 135 27.22 49.25 6.82
CA GLY A 135 27.20 47.79 7.01
C GLY A 135 25.99 47.28 7.79
N ILE A 136 24.88 48.02 7.79
CA ILE A 136 23.64 47.65 8.49
C ILE A 136 23.02 46.41 7.85
N VAL A 137 23.09 46.32 6.52
CA VAL A 137 22.59 45.19 5.73
C VAL A 137 23.76 44.34 5.24
N ASP A 138 23.62 43.03 5.39
CA ASP A 138 24.56 42.08 4.84
C ASP A 138 24.35 41.90 3.33
N ILE A 139 25.31 42.38 2.54
CA ILE A 139 25.29 42.33 1.07
C ILE A 139 25.84 41.01 0.50
N GLY A 140 26.30 40.07 1.34
CA GLY A 140 26.88 38.80 0.92
C GLY A 140 28.14 38.95 0.07
N GLU A 141 28.17 38.28 -1.08
CA GLU A 141 29.30 38.32 -2.04
C GLU A 141 29.16 39.44 -3.10
N LEU A 142 28.09 40.23 -3.04
CA LEU A 142 27.84 41.30 -4.01
C LEU A 142 28.72 42.52 -3.71
N THR A 143 29.08 43.25 -4.75
CA THR A 143 29.64 44.61 -4.59
C THR A 143 28.54 45.57 -4.12
N ARG A 144 28.93 46.65 -3.44
CA ARG A 144 27.99 47.66 -2.92
C ARG A 144 27.07 48.19 -4.03
N ASP A 145 27.64 48.54 -5.18
CA ASP A 145 26.90 49.06 -6.32
C ASP A 145 25.92 48.03 -6.91
N ALA A 146 26.35 46.77 -7.05
CA ALA A 146 25.50 45.70 -7.57
C ALA A 146 24.32 45.38 -6.64
N PHE A 147 24.52 45.46 -5.32
CA PHE A 147 23.45 45.31 -4.34
C PHE A 147 22.43 46.46 -4.45
N ILE A 148 22.90 47.71 -4.47
CA ILE A 148 22.04 48.89 -4.58
C ILE A 148 21.25 48.86 -5.90
N GLU A 149 21.91 48.55 -7.02
CA GLU A 149 21.26 48.44 -8.33
C GLU A 149 20.14 47.39 -8.30
N ARG A 150 20.42 46.20 -7.77
CA ARG A 150 19.44 45.12 -7.64
C ARG A 150 18.27 45.52 -6.74
N ALA A 151 18.55 46.17 -5.61
CA ALA A 151 17.51 46.66 -4.69
C ALA A 151 16.62 47.71 -5.36
N MET A 152 17.20 48.61 -6.16
CA MET A 152 16.47 49.64 -6.91
C MET A 152 15.63 49.06 -8.06
N ILE A 153 16.14 48.06 -8.78
CA ILE A 153 15.38 47.34 -9.81
C ILE A 153 14.14 46.70 -9.17
N ARG A 154 14.29 46.01 -8.03
CA ARG A 154 13.17 45.44 -7.28
C ARG A 154 12.20 46.53 -6.81
N TRP A 155 12.69 47.62 -6.25
CA TRP A 155 11.86 48.72 -5.75
C TRP A 155 10.96 49.33 -6.83
N ARG A 156 11.45 49.39 -8.08
CA ARG A 156 10.70 49.94 -9.23
C ARG A 156 9.80 48.90 -9.94
N ALA A 157 9.99 47.60 -9.71
CA ALA A 157 9.25 46.55 -10.39
C ALA A 157 7.73 46.62 -10.12
N PRO A 158 6.85 46.28 -11.09
CA PRO A 158 5.39 46.34 -10.92
C PRO A 158 4.86 45.30 -9.92
N SER A 159 5.42 44.08 -9.92
CA SER A 159 5.17 43.05 -8.91
C SER A 159 6.44 42.88 -8.07
N ARG A 160 6.35 43.17 -6.77
CA ARG A 160 7.49 43.17 -5.83
C ARG A 160 7.42 41.91 -4.98
N GLU A 161 8.32 40.97 -5.24
CA GLU A 161 8.44 39.79 -4.38
C GLU A 161 9.00 40.18 -3.01
N PRO A 162 8.46 39.63 -1.91
CA PRO A 162 9.05 39.79 -0.59
C PRO A 162 10.50 39.32 -0.57
N HIS A 163 11.38 40.08 0.06
CA HIS A 163 12.80 39.75 0.14
C HIS A 163 13.28 39.76 1.59
N VAL A 164 14.16 38.82 1.93
CA VAL A 164 14.70 38.67 3.29
C VAL A 164 16.11 39.25 3.32
N LEU A 165 16.31 40.24 4.18
CA LEU A 165 17.61 40.83 4.49
C LEU A 165 18.14 40.27 5.80
N ARG A 166 19.44 39.97 5.83
CA ARG A 166 20.18 39.74 7.08
C ARG A 166 20.79 41.07 7.51
N LEU A 167 20.54 41.47 8.75
CA LEU A 167 21.10 42.67 9.37
C LEU A 167 22.42 42.35 10.09
N TRP A 168 23.20 43.39 10.38
CA TRP A 168 24.48 43.33 11.12
C TRP A 168 24.40 42.59 12.46
N ASN A 169 23.25 42.63 13.12
CA ASN A 169 23.01 42.00 14.42
C ASN A 169 22.53 40.53 14.32
N ASN A 170 22.66 39.90 13.15
CA ASN A 170 22.15 38.55 12.85
C ASN A 170 20.62 38.40 13.02
N GLN A 171 19.87 39.49 12.84
CA GLN A 171 18.42 39.43 12.64
C GLN A 171 18.09 39.33 11.16
N PHE A 172 16.95 38.70 10.87
CA PHE A 172 16.41 38.56 9.53
C PHE A 172 15.11 39.35 9.43
N VAL A 173 15.06 40.28 8.48
CA VAL A 173 13.90 41.12 8.22
C VAL A 173 13.38 40.81 6.83
N LYS A 174 12.11 40.45 6.73
CA LYS A 174 11.41 40.25 5.47
C LYS A 174 10.73 41.56 5.09
N LEU A 175 11.22 42.18 4.02
CA LEU A 175 10.63 43.38 3.45
C LEU A 175 9.48 43.00 2.50
N VAL A 176 8.32 43.59 2.76
CA VAL A 176 7.11 43.48 1.94
C VAL A 176 6.71 44.89 1.52
N ASP A 177 6.93 45.20 0.25
CA ASP A 177 6.72 46.54 -0.30
C ASP A 177 5.50 46.54 -1.21
N ARG A 178 4.54 47.44 -0.97
CA ARG A 178 3.30 47.57 -1.73
C ARG A 178 3.04 49.02 -2.08
N ARG A 179 2.58 49.25 -3.30
CA ARG A 179 2.15 50.59 -3.73
C ARG A 179 0.68 50.78 -3.39
N SER A 180 0.36 51.91 -2.76
CA SER A 180 -1.01 52.35 -2.46
C SER A 180 -1.73 52.82 -3.73
N SER A 181 -3.06 52.96 -3.66
CA SER A 181 -3.88 53.53 -4.75
C SER A 181 -3.46 54.94 -5.13
N ASP A 182 -2.93 55.69 -4.16
CA ASP A 182 -2.56 57.10 -4.30
C ASP A 182 -1.13 57.29 -4.84
N GLY A 183 -0.43 56.19 -5.12
CA GLY A 183 0.93 56.19 -5.69
C GLY A 183 2.06 56.02 -4.67
N ASP A 184 1.77 56.20 -3.38
CA ASP A 184 2.73 56.04 -2.27
C ASP A 184 3.23 54.60 -2.14
N MET A 185 4.49 54.44 -1.74
CA MET A 185 5.06 53.13 -1.40
C MET A 185 4.95 52.87 0.09
N VAL A 186 4.38 51.74 0.47
CA VAL A 186 4.36 51.25 1.85
C VAL A 186 5.34 50.09 1.98
N SER A 187 6.33 50.23 2.86
CA SER A 187 7.31 49.19 3.20
C SER A 187 7.02 48.62 4.59
N LEU A 188 6.88 47.30 4.66
CA LEU A 188 6.70 46.55 5.89
C LEU A 188 7.90 45.62 6.12
N GLY A 189 8.64 45.85 7.20
CA GLY A 189 9.76 45.03 7.65
C GLY A 189 9.36 44.07 8.76
N LEU A 190 9.07 42.82 8.42
CA LEU A 190 8.69 41.77 9.37
C LEU A 190 9.94 41.09 9.94
N ASN A 191 10.09 41.04 11.27
CA ASN A 191 11.20 40.31 11.88
C ASN A 191 10.92 38.79 11.89
N ILE A 192 11.58 38.05 11.01
CA ILE A 192 11.40 36.59 10.86
C ILE A 192 12.54 35.76 11.46
N THR A 193 13.37 36.37 12.31
CA THR A 193 14.56 35.74 12.90
C THR A 193 14.22 34.46 13.66
N SER A 194 13.14 34.47 14.45
CA SER A 194 12.67 33.30 15.22
C SER A 194 12.25 32.16 14.29
N THR A 195 11.59 32.49 13.18
CA THR A 195 11.09 31.52 12.20
C THR A 195 12.26 30.83 11.49
N ILE A 196 13.22 31.59 10.95
CA ILE A 196 14.40 31.04 10.29
C ILE A 196 15.23 30.17 11.25
N ARG A 197 15.47 30.65 12.47
CA ARG A 197 16.24 29.87 13.47
C ARG A 197 15.52 28.59 13.88
N TYR A 198 14.19 28.61 13.94
CA TYR A 198 13.39 27.42 14.23
C TYR A 198 13.48 26.41 13.08
N GLU A 199 13.33 26.84 11.83
CA GLU A 199 13.49 26.00 10.65
C GLU A 199 14.89 25.36 10.58
N GLU A 200 15.95 26.11 10.85
CA GLU A 200 17.31 25.56 10.88
C GLU A 200 17.51 24.53 12.00
N ARG A 201 16.99 24.79 13.20
CA ARG A 201 17.02 23.84 14.32
C ARG A 201 16.28 22.56 13.96
N LEU A 202 15.10 22.69 13.37
CA LEU A 202 14.28 21.56 12.94
C LEU A 202 15.00 20.75 11.86
N LYS A 203 15.60 21.42 10.85
CA LYS A 203 16.37 20.78 9.80
C LYS A 203 17.57 20.02 10.37
N LYS A 204 18.34 20.63 11.28
CA LYS A 204 19.48 19.97 11.95
C LYS A 204 19.03 18.76 12.78
N ALA A 205 17.95 18.90 13.55
CA ALA A 205 17.39 17.81 14.34
C ALA A 205 16.94 16.64 13.45
N ARG A 206 16.23 16.94 12.36
CA ARG A 206 15.79 15.96 11.35
C ARG A 206 16.97 15.23 10.72
N THR A 207 17.99 15.96 10.25
CA THR A 207 19.19 15.33 9.66
C THR A 207 19.93 14.44 10.65
N LYS A 208 19.98 14.82 11.93
CA LYS A 208 20.60 14.02 12.98
C LYS A 208 19.80 12.74 13.25
N ALA A 209 18.48 12.84 13.31
CA ALA A 209 17.59 11.69 13.47
C ALA A 209 17.68 10.71 12.28
N GLU A 210 17.65 11.23 11.05
CA GLU A 210 17.79 10.42 9.82
C GLU A 210 19.16 9.75 9.70
N ALA A 211 20.24 10.42 10.13
CA ALA A 211 21.58 9.85 10.17
C ALA A 211 21.67 8.72 11.23
N ALA A 212 21.10 8.94 12.42
CA ALA A 212 21.04 7.93 13.46
C ALA A 212 20.25 6.69 13.01
N ASN A 213 19.09 6.88 12.37
CA ASN A 213 18.29 5.76 11.88
C ASN A 213 19.02 4.98 10.77
N ARG A 214 19.69 5.68 9.84
CA ARG A 214 20.53 5.02 8.82
C ARG A 214 21.68 4.21 9.43
N ALA A 215 22.35 4.75 10.45
CA ALA A 215 23.40 4.03 11.17
C ALA A 215 22.86 2.79 11.89
N LYS A 216 21.69 2.90 12.54
CA LYS A 216 20.98 1.77 13.19
C LYS A 216 20.68 0.66 12.18
N SER A 217 20.11 0.97 11.01
CA SER A 217 19.82 -0.06 9.99
C SER A 217 21.09 -0.70 9.42
N ALA A 218 22.14 0.09 9.17
CA ALA A 218 23.40 -0.43 8.64
C ALA A 218 24.11 -1.35 9.64
N PHE A 219 24.08 -0.98 10.93
CA PHE A 219 24.60 -1.81 12.01
C PHE A 219 23.86 -3.15 12.08
N LEU A 220 22.53 -3.15 12.06
CA LEU A 220 21.74 -4.38 12.11
C LEU A 220 21.97 -5.27 10.88
N ALA A 221 22.06 -4.69 9.68
CA ALA A 221 22.36 -5.43 8.46
C ALA A 221 23.71 -6.15 8.53
N ASN A 222 24.77 -5.46 8.97
CA ASN A 222 26.10 -6.06 9.13
C ASN A 222 26.10 -7.14 10.22
N MET A 223 25.48 -6.86 11.38
CA MET A 223 25.37 -7.84 12.47
C MET A 223 24.63 -9.10 12.05
N SER A 224 23.57 -8.98 11.24
CA SER A 224 22.89 -10.18 10.75
C SER A 224 23.79 -11.03 9.85
N HIS A 225 24.59 -10.43 8.96
CA HIS A 225 25.54 -11.20 8.15
C HIS A 225 26.62 -11.87 9.02
N GLU A 226 27.12 -11.17 10.04
CA GLU A 226 28.13 -11.68 10.97
C GLU A 226 27.59 -12.78 11.90
N ILE A 227 26.30 -12.78 12.22
CA ILE A 227 25.67 -13.86 13.00
C ILE A 227 25.20 -15.00 12.09
N ARG A 228 24.68 -14.72 10.89
CA ARG A 228 24.19 -15.76 9.96
C ARG A 228 25.29 -16.72 9.53
N THR A 229 26.50 -16.22 9.28
CA THR A 229 27.62 -17.03 8.79
C THR A 229 28.02 -18.15 9.77
N PRO A 230 28.32 -17.87 11.05
CA PRO A 230 28.60 -18.93 12.02
C PRO A 230 27.39 -19.82 12.31
N MET A 231 26.16 -19.27 12.27
CA MET A 231 24.94 -20.06 12.48
C MET A 231 24.69 -21.09 11.37
N ASN A 232 24.82 -20.68 10.10
CA ASN A 232 24.74 -21.60 8.96
C ASN A 232 25.85 -22.66 9.02
N GLY A 233 27.03 -22.30 9.55
CA GLY A 233 28.10 -23.27 9.82
C GLY A 233 27.72 -24.30 10.87
N MET A 234 27.11 -23.87 12.00
CA MET A 234 26.64 -24.80 13.05
C MET A 234 25.50 -25.69 12.58
N VAL A 235 24.52 -25.14 11.86
CA VAL A 235 23.41 -25.92 11.27
C VAL A 235 23.93 -26.90 10.23
N GLY A 236 24.83 -26.47 9.33
CA GLY A 236 25.45 -27.36 8.35
C GLY A 236 26.30 -28.47 8.99
N MET A 237 27.00 -28.19 10.09
CA MET A 237 27.72 -29.23 10.84
C MET A 237 26.77 -30.20 11.54
N ALA A 238 25.63 -29.71 12.04
CA ALA A 238 24.58 -30.56 12.60
C ALA A 238 23.94 -31.46 11.51
N ASP A 239 23.70 -30.93 10.31
CA ASP A 239 23.22 -31.72 9.16
C ASP A 239 24.22 -32.83 8.77
N LEU A 240 25.51 -32.50 8.69
CA LEU A 240 26.55 -33.50 8.43
C LEU A 240 26.65 -34.56 9.55
N LEU A 241 26.47 -34.17 10.81
CA LEU A 241 26.42 -35.13 11.92
C LEU A 241 25.19 -36.04 11.81
N ALA A 242 24.04 -35.51 11.41
CA ALA A 242 22.81 -36.29 11.23
C ALA A 242 22.92 -37.37 10.15
N GLU A 243 23.85 -37.22 9.18
CA GLU A 243 24.16 -38.22 8.16
C GLU A 243 25.09 -39.35 8.66
N THR A 244 25.61 -39.27 9.88
CA THR A 244 26.49 -40.30 10.48
C THR A 244 25.72 -41.31 11.34
N GLU A 245 26.37 -42.41 11.72
CA GLU A 245 25.81 -43.36 12.68
C GLU A 245 25.78 -42.73 14.09
N LEU A 246 24.60 -42.29 14.51
CA LEU A 246 24.33 -41.70 15.83
C LEU A 246 23.44 -42.60 16.67
N ASN A 247 23.63 -42.58 17.99
CA ASN A 247 22.69 -43.20 18.94
C ASN A 247 21.48 -42.29 19.21
N GLU A 248 20.42 -42.82 19.85
CA GLU A 248 19.17 -42.07 20.11
C GLU A 248 19.40 -40.75 20.87
N GLU A 249 20.34 -40.73 21.82
CA GLU A 249 20.66 -39.54 22.60
C GLU A 249 21.40 -38.48 21.77
N GLN A 250 22.30 -38.92 20.88
CA GLN A 250 23.03 -38.08 19.95
C GLN A 250 22.14 -37.50 18.85
N ILE A 251 21.16 -38.28 18.36
CA ILE A 251 20.14 -37.79 17.42
C ILE A 251 19.37 -36.64 18.06
N LEU A 252 18.91 -36.82 19.31
CA LEU A 252 18.22 -35.77 20.04
C LEU A 252 19.08 -34.49 20.21
N TYR A 253 20.38 -34.64 20.49
CA TYR A 253 21.30 -33.50 20.57
C TYR A 253 21.45 -32.78 19.23
N VAL A 254 21.62 -33.52 18.13
CA VAL A 254 21.76 -32.95 16.79
C VAL A 254 20.47 -32.24 16.34
N GLU A 255 19.31 -32.86 16.56
CA GLU A 255 18.00 -32.24 16.29
C GLU A 255 17.77 -30.98 17.13
N THR A 256 18.19 -30.98 18.40
CA THR A 256 18.08 -29.82 19.28
C THR A 256 19.00 -28.68 18.82
N ILE A 257 20.24 -28.97 18.42
CA ILE A 257 21.18 -27.97 17.89
C ILE A 257 20.62 -27.38 16.58
N LYS A 258 20.12 -28.22 15.69
CA LYS A 258 19.55 -27.81 14.41
C LYS A 258 18.33 -26.91 14.60
N SER A 259 17.34 -27.37 15.35
CA SER A 259 16.12 -26.60 15.63
C SER A 259 16.40 -25.27 16.34
N SER A 260 17.34 -25.25 17.29
CA SER A 260 17.78 -24.01 17.96
C SER A 260 18.49 -23.07 17.00
N GLY A 261 19.30 -23.61 16.08
CA GLY A 261 20.02 -22.83 15.08
C GLY A 261 19.11 -22.19 14.04
N GLU A 262 18.16 -22.96 13.52
CA GLU A 262 17.11 -22.48 12.61
C GLU A 262 16.20 -21.45 13.28
N ALA A 263 15.82 -21.67 14.55
CA ALA A 263 15.04 -20.71 15.32
C ALA A 263 15.77 -19.38 15.45
N LEU A 264 17.05 -19.38 15.84
CA LEU A 264 17.85 -18.15 15.99
C LEU A 264 18.03 -17.40 14.65
N LEU A 265 18.23 -18.12 13.55
CA LEU A 265 18.26 -17.54 12.21
C LEU A 265 16.92 -16.87 11.86
N GLY A 266 15.80 -17.48 12.24
CA GLY A 266 14.47 -16.89 12.17
C GLY A 266 14.38 -15.57 12.94
N LEU A 267 14.77 -15.55 14.22
CA LEU A 267 14.72 -14.33 15.05
C LEU A 267 15.55 -13.18 14.44
N ILE A 268 16.73 -13.49 13.90
CA ILE A 268 17.61 -12.49 13.28
C ILE A 268 16.97 -11.92 12.01
N ASN A 269 16.35 -12.77 11.19
CA ASN A 269 15.65 -12.33 9.99
C ASN A 269 14.44 -11.46 10.36
N ASP A 270 13.69 -11.80 11.41
CA ASP A 270 12.58 -10.98 11.90
C ASP A 270 13.05 -9.58 12.35
N VAL A 271 14.14 -9.51 13.12
CA VAL A 271 14.72 -8.22 13.56
C VAL A 271 15.20 -7.39 12.37
N LEU A 272 15.81 -8.03 11.37
CA LEU A 272 16.21 -7.35 10.15
C LEU A 272 15.03 -6.82 9.34
N ASP A 273 14.01 -7.64 9.14
CA ASP A 273 12.82 -7.29 8.38
C ASP A 273 12.11 -6.11 9.05
N TYR A 274 11.94 -6.16 10.37
CA TYR A 274 11.43 -5.04 11.16
C TYR A 274 12.26 -3.76 10.94
N SER A 275 13.59 -3.84 11.03
CA SER A 275 14.45 -2.66 10.82
C SER A 275 14.38 -2.11 9.39
N LYS A 276 14.24 -2.96 8.38
CA LYS A 276 14.07 -2.54 6.98
C LYS A 276 12.73 -1.85 6.76
N ILE A 277 11.67 -2.35 7.41
CA ILE A 277 10.33 -1.76 7.34
C ILE A 277 10.32 -0.38 8.04
N GLU A 278 10.85 -0.27 9.25
CA GLU A 278 10.97 1.00 10.01
C GLU A 278 11.73 2.06 9.19
N ALA A 279 12.74 1.64 8.44
CA ALA A 279 13.53 2.53 7.58
C ALA A 279 12.88 2.86 6.22
N SER A 280 11.66 2.38 5.94
CA SER A 280 10.99 2.50 4.63
C SER A 280 11.84 1.97 3.47
N LYS A 281 12.67 0.95 3.71
CA LYS A 281 13.58 0.34 2.72
C LYS A 281 13.08 -0.99 2.17
N LEU A 282 11.93 -1.48 2.65
CA LEU A 282 11.36 -2.73 2.16
C LEU A 282 10.59 -2.47 0.86
N SER A 283 10.98 -3.16 -0.21
CA SER A 283 10.27 -3.16 -1.49
C SER A 283 9.43 -4.42 -1.63
N LEU A 284 8.19 -4.26 -2.09
CA LEU A 284 7.36 -5.39 -2.51
C LEU A 284 7.78 -5.84 -3.92
N HIS A 285 7.75 -7.15 -4.16
CA HIS A 285 8.04 -7.74 -5.45
C HIS A 285 6.79 -8.40 -6.02
N PRO A 286 5.87 -7.62 -6.63
CA PRO A 286 4.63 -8.15 -7.16
C PRO A 286 4.87 -9.06 -8.37
N GLU A 287 4.38 -10.30 -8.29
CA GLU A 287 4.41 -11.30 -9.35
C GLU A 287 3.08 -12.08 -9.44
N PRO A 288 2.79 -12.70 -10.60
CA PRO A 288 1.68 -13.64 -10.73
C PRO A 288 1.81 -14.84 -9.80
N PHE A 289 0.81 -15.07 -8.95
CA PHE A 289 0.78 -16.25 -8.09
C PHE A 289 -0.65 -16.76 -7.82
N ASP A 290 -0.73 -18.00 -7.34
CA ASP A 290 -1.98 -18.65 -6.92
C ASP A 290 -2.10 -18.56 -5.39
N LEU A 291 -3.09 -17.79 -4.92
CA LEU A 291 -3.28 -17.51 -3.49
C LEU A 291 -3.72 -18.76 -2.72
N GLU A 292 -4.62 -19.57 -3.28
CA GLU A 292 -5.11 -20.78 -2.61
C GLU A 292 -3.97 -21.78 -2.44
N ARG A 293 -3.17 -21.97 -3.50
CA ARG A 293 -1.95 -22.79 -3.42
C ARG A 293 -0.94 -22.24 -2.41
N CYS A 294 -0.77 -20.92 -2.35
CA CYS A 294 0.12 -20.29 -1.35
C CYS A 294 -0.34 -20.59 0.08
N ILE A 295 -1.65 -20.54 0.36
CA ILE A 295 -2.21 -20.88 1.66
C ILE A 295 -2.01 -22.37 1.94
N GLN A 296 -2.25 -23.23 0.95
CA GLN A 296 -2.06 -24.67 1.09
C GLN A 296 -0.60 -25.03 1.42
N ASP A 297 0.37 -24.44 0.73
CA ASP A 297 1.80 -24.64 1.00
C ASP A 297 2.14 -24.34 2.49
N VAL A 298 1.55 -23.27 3.04
CA VAL A 298 1.71 -22.89 4.46
C VAL A 298 1.08 -23.92 5.39
N LEU A 299 -0.13 -24.39 5.09
CA LEU A 299 -0.79 -25.39 5.91
C LEU A 299 -0.06 -26.74 5.88
N VAL A 300 0.42 -27.18 4.71
CA VAL A 300 1.22 -28.41 4.57
C VAL A 300 2.50 -28.33 5.39
N LEU A 301 3.15 -27.16 5.42
CA LEU A 301 4.34 -26.92 6.24
C LEU A 301 4.06 -27.07 7.75
N LEU A 302 2.88 -26.62 8.20
CA LEU A 302 2.48 -26.65 9.62
C LEU A 302 1.77 -27.95 10.02
N GLN A 303 1.42 -28.80 9.06
CA GLN A 303 0.65 -30.03 9.27
C GLN A 303 1.31 -31.02 10.24
N PRO A 304 2.65 -31.26 10.21
CA PRO A 304 3.29 -32.16 11.17
C PRO A 304 3.10 -31.71 12.63
N THR A 305 3.28 -30.42 12.90
CA THR A 305 3.10 -29.82 14.24
C THR A 305 1.63 -29.86 14.67
N ALA A 306 0.71 -29.57 13.75
CA ALA A 306 -0.72 -29.64 14.01
C ALA A 306 -1.16 -31.09 14.34
N THR A 307 -0.66 -32.07 13.60
CA THR A 307 -0.97 -33.50 13.78
C THR A 307 -0.48 -34.01 15.14
N GLN A 308 0.74 -33.62 15.56
CA GLN A 308 1.27 -33.94 16.89
C GLN A 308 0.36 -33.43 18.01
N LYS A 309 -0.26 -32.26 17.82
CA LYS A 309 -1.21 -31.66 18.76
C LYS A 309 -2.67 -32.10 18.56
N LYS A 310 -2.97 -32.96 17.57
CA LYS A 310 -4.35 -33.32 17.18
C LYS A 310 -5.21 -32.08 16.87
N VAL A 311 -4.61 -31.15 16.12
CA VAL A 311 -5.27 -29.95 15.60
C VAL A 311 -5.50 -30.14 14.10
N ASP A 312 -6.74 -29.98 13.67
CA ASP A 312 -7.09 -30.06 12.25
C ASP A 312 -6.92 -28.72 11.55
N LEU A 313 -6.37 -28.75 10.34
CA LEU A 313 -6.15 -27.56 9.51
C LEU A 313 -7.16 -27.55 8.35
N ILE A 314 -7.97 -26.50 8.29
CA ILE A 314 -9.10 -26.41 7.35
C ILE A 314 -8.95 -25.13 6.51
N ILE A 315 -9.27 -25.21 5.22
CA ILE A 315 -9.35 -24.06 4.31
C ILE A 315 -10.80 -23.88 3.88
N ASP A 316 -11.33 -22.68 4.05
CA ASP A 316 -12.63 -22.24 3.54
C ASP A 316 -12.40 -21.12 2.50
N TYR A 317 -12.18 -21.52 1.25
CA TYR A 317 -11.94 -20.60 0.15
C TYR A 317 -13.22 -20.39 -0.66
N ASP A 318 -13.63 -19.13 -0.87
CA ASP A 318 -14.83 -18.81 -1.62
C ASP A 318 -14.77 -19.34 -3.06
N MET A 319 -15.82 -20.07 -3.47
CA MET A 319 -15.87 -20.79 -4.74
C MET A 319 -15.81 -19.86 -5.95
N PHE A 320 -16.39 -18.66 -5.83
CA PHE A 320 -16.43 -17.67 -6.90
C PHE A 320 -15.27 -16.67 -6.87
N LEU A 321 -14.32 -16.85 -5.95
CA LEU A 321 -13.11 -16.03 -5.89
C LEU A 321 -12.03 -16.62 -6.81
N PRO A 322 -11.45 -15.83 -7.75
CA PRO A 322 -10.30 -16.24 -8.53
C PRO A 322 -9.14 -16.75 -7.67
N THR A 323 -8.35 -17.72 -8.15
CA THR A 323 -7.11 -18.16 -7.48
C THR A 323 -5.93 -17.24 -7.75
N ARG A 324 -5.86 -16.67 -8.96
CA ARG A 324 -4.64 -16.05 -9.49
C ARG A 324 -4.66 -14.53 -9.39
N PHE A 325 -3.68 -14.01 -8.68
CA PHE A 325 -3.52 -12.57 -8.41
C PHE A 325 -2.11 -12.09 -8.70
N ILE A 326 -1.95 -10.77 -8.82
CA ILE A 326 -0.65 -10.09 -8.79
C ILE A 326 -0.40 -9.63 -7.34
N GLY A 327 0.71 -10.07 -6.74
CA GLY A 327 1.10 -9.68 -5.39
C GLY A 327 2.46 -10.26 -5.01
N ASP A 328 2.93 -10.07 -3.78
CA ASP A 328 4.21 -10.61 -3.32
C ASP A 328 3.96 -11.94 -2.55
N PRO A 329 4.16 -13.11 -3.19
CA PRO A 329 3.88 -14.39 -2.55
C PRO A 329 4.81 -14.69 -1.38
N GLY A 330 6.02 -14.13 -1.36
CA GLY A 330 6.96 -14.27 -0.25
C GLY A 330 6.44 -13.59 1.01
N ARG A 331 5.99 -12.34 0.87
CA ARG A 331 5.41 -11.57 2.00
C ARG A 331 4.05 -12.09 2.41
N MET A 332 3.22 -12.53 1.46
CA MET A 332 1.96 -13.22 1.75
C MET A 332 2.20 -14.49 2.58
N ARG A 333 3.15 -15.34 2.15
CA ARG A 333 3.54 -16.55 2.89
C ARG A 333 4.04 -16.22 4.29
N GLN A 334 4.82 -15.15 4.46
CA GLN A 334 5.31 -14.70 5.77
C GLN A 334 4.15 -14.32 6.72
N VAL A 335 3.18 -13.53 6.23
CA VAL A 335 1.99 -13.15 7.00
C VAL A 335 1.19 -14.39 7.41
N LEU A 336 0.89 -15.28 6.45
CA LEU A 336 0.11 -16.49 6.69
C LEU A 336 0.81 -17.47 7.63
N THR A 337 2.10 -17.75 7.44
CA THR A 337 2.87 -18.66 8.31
C THR A 337 2.87 -18.16 9.75
N ASN A 338 2.91 -16.85 9.95
CA ASN A 338 2.90 -16.26 11.28
C ASN A 338 1.51 -16.35 11.95
N LEU A 339 0.44 -15.98 11.23
CA LEU A 339 -0.92 -16.07 11.78
C LEU A 339 -1.34 -17.52 12.03
N VAL A 340 -1.19 -18.41 11.03
CA VAL A 340 -1.52 -19.84 11.17
C VAL A 340 -0.58 -20.51 12.17
N GLY A 341 0.71 -20.17 12.16
CA GLY A 341 1.68 -20.69 13.13
C GLY A 341 1.29 -20.36 14.56
N ASN A 342 0.84 -19.12 14.82
CA ASN A 342 0.32 -18.72 16.13
C ASN A 342 -0.95 -19.51 16.49
N ALA A 343 -1.91 -19.64 15.57
CA ALA A 343 -3.13 -20.42 15.79
C ALA A 343 -2.82 -21.88 16.19
N VAL A 344 -1.92 -22.56 15.47
CA VAL A 344 -1.46 -23.93 15.80
C VAL A 344 -0.65 -23.97 17.11
N LYS A 345 0.08 -22.90 17.41
CA LYS A 345 0.87 -22.78 18.66
C LYS A 345 -0.04 -22.74 19.88
N PHE A 346 -1.10 -21.94 19.85
CA PHE A 346 -2.00 -21.67 20.99
C PHE A 346 -3.25 -22.57 21.06
N THR A 347 -3.46 -23.43 20.06
CA THR A 347 -4.51 -24.46 20.08
C THR A 347 -3.95 -25.78 20.61
N HIS A 348 -4.59 -26.33 21.65
CA HIS A 348 -4.19 -27.61 22.25
C HIS A 348 -4.87 -28.83 21.60
N ALA A 349 -6.14 -28.68 21.21
CA ALA A 349 -6.94 -29.66 20.49
C ALA A 349 -8.11 -28.92 19.83
N GLY A 350 -8.61 -29.41 18.70
CA GLY A 350 -9.67 -28.75 17.94
C GLY A 350 -9.21 -28.44 16.52
N HIS A 351 -9.48 -27.24 16.02
CA HIS A 351 -9.20 -26.92 14.63
C HIS A 351 -8.72 -25.47 14.44
N VAL A 352 -8.07 -25.25 13.29
CA VAL A 352 -7.72 -23.93 12.77
C VAL A 352 -8.32 -23.82 11.36
N ILE A 353 -9.13 -22.80 11.13
CA ILE A 353 -9.78 -22.52 9.84
C ILE A 353 -9.15 -21.28 9.22
N VAL A 354 -8.69 -21.40 7.98
CA VAL A 354 -8.30 -20.25 7.14
C VAL A 354 -9.43 -19.97 6.16
N ARG A 355 -10.17 -18.87 6.39
CA ARG A 355 -11.26 -18.44 5.52
C ARG A 355 -10.81 -17.31 4.59
N VAL A 356 -11.16 -17.41 3.31
CA VAL A 356 -10.81 -16.44 2.27
C VAL A 356 -12.07 -16.02 1.51
N VAL A 357 -12.38 -14.73 1.56
CA VAL A 357 -13.55 -14.13 0.88
C VAL A 357 -13.08 -12.95 0.03
N GLY A 358 -13.64 -12.78 -1.16
CA GLY A 358 -13.31 -11.67 -2.05
C GLY A 358 -14.50 -10.78 -2.33
N LEU A 359 -14.27 -9.48 -2.33
CA LEU A 359 -15.24 -8.48 -2.75
C LEU A 359 -14.73 -7.80 -4.04
N PRO A 360 -15.48 -7.85 -5.15
CA PRO A 360 -15.07 -7.24 -6.40
C PRO A 360 -15.02 -5.71 -6.26
N GLU A 361 -13.90 -5.12 -6.66
CA GLU A 361 -13.71 -3.68 -6.79
C GLU A 361 -13.47 -3.28 -8.25
N GLU A 362 -13.80 -2.04 -8.60
CA GLU A 362 -13.58 -1.46 -9.94
C GLU A 362 -14.05 -2.35 -11.11
N GLY A 363 -15.27 -2.85 -11.02
CA GLY A 363 -15.87 -3.65 -12.11
C GLY A 363 -15.22 -5.02 -12.31
N GLY A 364 -14.51 -5.56 -11.30
CA GLY A 364 -13.99 -6.92 -11.29
C GLY A 364 -12.50 -7.08 -11.63
N LYS A 365 -11.80 -5.98 -11.94
CA LYS A 365 -10.35 -5.99 -12.20
C LYS A 365 -9.51 -6.15 -10.94
N ARG A 366 -9.99 -5.60 -9.83
CA ARG A 366 -9.37 -5.69 -8.52
C ARG A 366 -10.31 -6.42 -7.57
N GLN A 367 -9.74 -7.16 -6.63
CA GLN A 367 -10.49 -7.87 -5.60
C GLN A 367 -9.94 -7.43 -4.26
N ARG A 368 -10.82 -6.98 -3.37
CA ARG A 368 -10.49 -6.84 -1.95
C ARG A 368 -10.66 -8.20 -1.30
N ILE A 369 -9.56 -8.80 -0.91
CA ILE A 369 -9.51 -10.16 -0.39
C ILE A 369 -9.38 -10.06 1.13
N HIS A 370 -10.34 -10.65 1.82
CA HIS A 370 -10.37 -10.82 3.26
C HIS A 370 -9.89 -12.23 3.60
N ILE A 371 -8.84 -12.33 4.40
CA ILE A 371 -8.30 -13.59 4.89
C ILE A 371 -8.42 -13.57 6.42
N SER A 372 -9.08 -14.58 6.99
CA SER A 372 -9.18 -14.75 8.44
C SER A 372 -8.67 -16.13 8.86
N VAL A 373 -7.92 -16.16 9.95
CA VAL A 373 -7.40 -17.36 10.60
C VAL A 373 -8.10 -17.48 11.95
N GLU A 374 -9.00 -18.45 12.06
CA GLU A 374 -9.79 -18.74 13.25
C GLU A 374 -9.24 -19.98 13.96
N ASP A 375 -9.06 -19.91 15.26
CA ASP A 375 -8.56 -21.00 16.10
C ASP A 375 -9.48 -21.24 17.31
N THR A 376 -9.60 -22.49 17.73
CA THR A 376 -10.33 -22.89 18.96
C THR A 376 -9.40 -22.98 20.17
N GLY A 377 -8.39 -22.10 20.24
CA GLY A 377 -7.38 -22.09 21.28
C GLY A 377 -7.79 -21.37 22.56
N ILE A 378 -6.79 -20.92 23.32
CA ILE A 378 -6.98 -20.28 24.64
C ILE A 378 -7.67 -18.92 24.59
N GLY A 379 -7.74 -18.28 23.41
CA GLY A 379 -8.23 -16.91 23.28
C GLY A 379 -7.34 -15.86 23.94
N ILE A 380 -7.74 -14.59 23.83
CA ILE A 380 -7.00 -13.42 24.30
C ILE A 380 -7.97 -12.55 25.11
N ALA A 381 -7.53 -12.12 26.30
CA ALA A 381 -8.31 -11.23 27.15
C ALA A 381 -8.46 -9.82 26.50
N PRO A 382 -9.61 -9.14 26.63
CA PRO A 382 -9.89 -7.87 25.94
C PRO A 382 -8.89 -6.74 26.23
N ASP A 383 -8.31 -6.71 27.43
CA ASP A 383 -7.29 -5.75 27.86
C ASP A 383 -5.93 -5.97 27.19
N MET A 384 -5.69 -7.18 26.67
CA MET A 384 -4.43 -7.55 25.99
C MET A 384 -4.48 -7.36 24.48
N ILE A 385 -5.66 -7.18 23.87
CA ILE A 385 -5.84 -7.09 22.41
C ILE A 385 -5.03 -5.95 21.78
N GLU A 386 -5.01 -4.75 22.38
CA GLU A 386 -4.18 -3.65 21.86
C GLU A 386 -2.68 -3.91 22.04
N HIS A 387 -2.32 -4.73 23.03
CA HIS A 387 -0.93 -4.97 23.42
C HIS A 387 -0.23 -5.99 22.50
N ILE A 388 -0.95 -6.97 21.93
CA ILE A 388 -0.34 -8.06 21.13
C ILE A 388 0.30 -7.60 19.81
N PHE A 389 -0.14 -6.46 19.27
CA PHE A 389 0.47 -5.86 18.07
C PHE A 389 1.65 -4.94 18.39
N GLY A 390 1.97 -4.75 19.68
CA GLY A 390 3.12 -3.98 20.10
C GLY A 390 4.43 -4.76 19.95
N GLU A 391 5.54 -4.03 19.92
CA GLU A 391 6.87 -4.55 19.65
C GLU A 391 7.44 -5.24 20.89
N PHE A 392 7.94 -6.47 20.75
CA PHE A 392 8.50 -7.27 21.85
C PHE A 392 7.50 -7.59 22.97
N ASN A 393 6.21 -7.34 22.75
CA ASN A 393 5.19 -7.64 23.73
C ASN A 393 4.88 -9.15 23.72
N GLN A 394 4.94 -9.76 24.89
CA GLN A 394 4.54 -11.15 25.12
C GLN A 394 3.49 -11.16 26.23
N VAL A 395 2.43 -11.95 26.05
CA VAL A 395 1.42 -12.17 27.09
C VAL A 395 2.04 -13.12 28.14
N GLU A 396 2.69 -12.54 29.16
CA GLU A 396 3.28 -13.29 30.28
C GLU A 396 2.20 -13.82 31.21
N ASP A 397 1.84 -15.09 31.04
CA ASP A 397 1.03 -15.82 32.00
C ASP A 397 1.69 -17.16 32.34
N GLU A 398 1.53 -17.69 33.56
CA GLU A 398 2.25 -18.89 34.03
C GLU A 398 1.99 -20.13 33.15
N ARG A 399 0.89 -20.15 32.37
CA ARG A 399 0.55 -21.16 31.36
C ARG A 399 1.24 -20.94 30.00
N ASN A 400 1.60 -19.70 29.66
CA ASN A 400 2.19 -19.30 28.38
C ASN A 400 3.73 -19.40 28.35
N ARG A 401 4.39 -19.63 29.49
CA ARG A 401 5.85 -19.84 29.58
C ARG A 401 6.39 -21.00 28.74
N LYS A 402 5.54 -21.94 28.31
CA LYS A 402 5.93 -23.04 27.40
C LYS A 402 6.07 -22.60 25.93
N PHE A 403 5.71 -21.37 25.60
CA PHE A 403 5.51 -20.91 24.23
C PHE A 403 6.43 -19.71 23.90
N GLU A 404 7.73 -19.92 23.91
CA GLU A 404 8.73 -18.89 23.54
C GLU A 404 8.56 -18.42 22.07
N GLY A 405 8.74 -17.11 21.83
CA GLY A 405 8.70 -16.47 20.51
C GLY A 405 9.32 -15.07 20.59
N THR A 406 9.59 -14.40 19.47
CA THR A 406 10.24 -13.05 19.47
C THR A 406 9.37 -11.93 20.03
N GLY A 407 8.04 -12.08 20.00
CA GLY A 407 7.12 -10.96 20.17
C GLY A 407 7.15 -9.94 19.01
N LEU A 408 7.86 -10.24 17.91
CA LEU A 408 7.95 -9.37 16.72
C LEU A 408 7.00 -9.81 15.60
N GLY A 409 6.56 -11.06 15.61
CA GLY A 409 5.74 -11.63 14.55
C GLY A 409 4.53 -10.78 14.20
N LEU A 410 3.63 -10.51 15.14
CA LEU A 410 2.39 -9.77 14.85
C LEU A 410 2.66 -8.31 14.45
N ALA A 411 3.71 -7.68 15.00
CA ALA A 411 4.13 -6.33 14.62
C ALA A 411 4.62 -6.28 13.16
N ILE A 412 5.45 -7.25 12.73
CA ILE A 412 5.91 -7.39 11.35
C ILE A 412 4.73 -7.67 10.43
N THR A 413 3.83 -8.58 10.81
CA THR A 413 2.62 -8.88 10.04
C THR A 413 1.78 -7.63 9.81
N ARG A 414 1.52 -6.82 10.85
CA ARG A 414 0.77 -5.56 10.72
C ARG A 414 1.42 -4.61 9.74
N GLN A 415 2.74 -4.43 9.83
CA GLN A 415 3.43 -3.52 8.90
C GLN A 415 3.47 -4.05 7.46
N LEU A 416 3.65 -5.36 7.26
CA LEU A 416 3.60 -5.97 5.93
C LEU A 416 2.23 -5.81 5.29
N VAL A 417 1.15 -6.03 6.04
CA VAL A 417 -0.23 -5.83 5.58
C VAL A 417 -0.45 -4.36 5.20
N GLN A 418 0.02 -3.40 6.01
CA GLN A 418 -0.04 -1.97 5.68
C GLN A 418 0.76 -1.61 4.42
N LEU A 419 1.95 -2.18 4.24
CA LEU A 419 2.76 -1.99 3.03
C LEU A 419 2.06 -2.55 1.78
N MET A 420 1.30 -3.63 1.92
CA MET A 420 0.45 -4.19 0.86
C MET A 420 -0.86 -3.40 0.66
N GLY A 421 -1.04 -2.27 1.34
CA GLY A 421 -2.23 -1.42 1.22
C GLY A 421 -3.47 -1.97 1.93
N GLY A 422 -3.27 -2.77 2.98
CA GLY A 422 -4.31 -3.44 3.74
C GLY A 422 -4.38 -3.06 5.22
N GLU A 423 -5.30 -3.70 5.93
CA GLU A 423 -5.46 -3.58 7.38
C GLU A 423 -5.61 -4.96 8.02
N ILE A 424 -5.14 -5.11 9.26
CA ILE A 424 -5.25 -6.31 10.09
C ILE A 424 -6.06 -6.01 11.35
N TRP A 425 -6.88 -6.97 11.78
CA TRP A 425 -7.69 -6.91 12.99
C TRP A 425 -7.66 -8.27 13.72
N VAL A 426 -8.20 -8.29 14.93
CA VAL A 426 -8.36 -9.49 15.73
C VAL A 426 -9.68 -9.41 16.51
N ASP A 427 -10.40 -10.51 16.53
CA ASP A 427 -11.56 -10.75 17.39
C ASP A 427 -11.27 -11.99 18.22
N SER A 428 -11.28 -11.89 19.56
CA SER A 428 -10.90 -13.00 20.42
C SER A 428 -11.67 -12.97 21.75
N GLU A 429 -12.01 -14.15 22.24
CA GLU A 429 -12.64 -14.35 23.54
C GLU A 429 -11.86 -15.40 24.33
N GLU A 430 -11.47 -15.05 25.55
CA GLU A 430 -10.70 -15.93 26.43
C GLU A 430 -11.45 -17.26 26.69
N GLY A 431 -10.79 -18.37 26.41
CA GLY A 431 -11.32 -19.74 26.55
C GLY A 431 -12.17 -20.23 25.38
N VAL A 432 -12.49 -19.39 24.39
CA VAL A 432 -13.26 -19.77 23.20
C VAL A 432 -12.36 -19.93 21.98
N GLY A 433 -11.45 -18.97 21.76
CA GLY A 433 -10.60 -18.95 20.57
C GLY A 433 -10.22 -17.54 20.12
N SER A 434 -9.50 -17.45 19.00
CA SER A 434 -9.16 -16.17 18.36
C SER A 434 -9.39 -16.22 16.85
N CYS A 435 -9.75 -15.07 16.29
CA CYS A 435 -9.88 -14.86 14.85
C CYS A 435 -9.01 -13.66 14.47
N PHE A 436 -7.90 -13.94 13.77
CA PHE A 436 -7.04 -12.91 13.20
C PHE A 436 -7.38 -12.73 11.74
N GLY A 437 -7.78 -11.52 11.35
CA GLY A 437 -8.18 -11.21 9.97
C GLY A 437 -7.36 -10.09 9.38
N PHE A 438 -7.10 -10.14 8.08
CA PHE A 438 -6.57 -9.00 7.34
C PHE A 438 -7.21 -8.91 5.96
N HIS A 439 -7.18 -7.72 5.38
CA HIS A 439 -7.67 -7.50 4.02
C HIS A 439 -6.62 -6.78 3.18
N ILE A 440 -6.49 -7.19 1.92
CA ILE A 440 -5.61 -6.56 0.93
C ILE A 440 -6.32 -6.46 -0.42
N THR A 441 -5.91 -5.49 -1.25
CA THR A 441 -6.47 -5.34 -2.60
C THR A 441 -5.46 -5.84 -3.62
N MET A 442 -5.85 -6.79 -4.46
CA MET A 442 -4.98 -7.37 -5.48
C MET A 442 -5.61 -7.36 -6.87
N ASP A 443 -4.78 -7.27 -7.91
CA ASP A 443 -5.21 -7.35 -9.30
C ASP A 443 -5.44 -8.81 -9.72
N VAL A 444 -6.51 -9.07 -10.46
CA VAL A 444 -6.89 -10.40 -10.95
C VAL A 444 -6.24 -10.67 -12.31
N ILE A 445 -5.61 -11.83 -12.48
CA ILE A 445 -4.92 -12.21 -13.74
C ILE A 445 -5.84 -12.96 -14.70
N ALA A 446 -6.74 -13.80 -14.19
CA ALA A 446 -7.65 -14.60 -15.00
C ALA A 446 -8.98 -14.82 -14.27
N GLN A 447 -10.06 -14.78 -15.04
CA GLN A 447 -11.41 -15.11 -14.59
C GLN A 447 -11.56 -16.64 -14.48
N LEU A 448 -12.43 -17.11 -13.59
CA LEU A 448 -12.70 -18.53 -13.36
C LEU A 448 -12.91 -19.28 -14.69
N GLU A 449 -12.14 -20.35 -14.92
CA GLU A 449 -12.51 -21.36 -15.91
C GLU A 449 -13.78 -22.06 -15.41
N GLU A 450 -14.83 -22.10 -16.23
CA GLU A 450 -16.03 -22.88 -15.93
C GLU A 450 -15.65 -24.37 -15.96
N GLN A 451 -15.55 -24.97 -14.77
CA GLN A 451 -15.28 -26.39 -14.64
C GLN A 451 -16.60 -27.14 -14.63
N HIS A 452 -16.90 -27.87 -15.71
CA HIS A 452 -18.12 -28.67 -15.84
C HIS A 452 -17.94 -30.02 -15.13
N LEU A 453 -18.78 -30.27 -14.12
CA LEU A 453 -18.95 -31.60 -13.56
C LEU A 453 -19.75 -32.50 -14.52
N PRO A 454 -19.56 -33.82 -14.47
CA PRO A 454 -20.39 -34.73 -15.25
C PRO A 454 -21.87 -34.56 -14.92
N SER A 455 -22.72 -34.44 -15.94
CA SER A 455 -24.16 -34.17 -15.82
C SER A 455 -25.00 -35.26 -15.16
N TRP A 456 -24.39 -36.37 -14.74
CA TRP A 456 -25.05 -37.44 -14.00
C TRP A 456 -24.77 -37.38 -12.51
N MET A 457 -23.79 -36.57 -12.08
CA MET A 457 -23.24 -36.55 -10.73
C MET A 457 -23.86 -35.39 -9.92
N HIS A 458 -24.92 -35.70 -9.17
CA HIS A 458 -25.73 -34.77 -8.40
C HIS A 458 -26.02 -35.22 -6.97
N LYS A 459 -25.65 -36.44 -6.54
CA LYS A 459 -25.84 -36.89 -5.15
C LYS A 459 -24.53 -37.31 -4.50
N ALA A 460 -24.17 -36.69 -3.38
CA ALA A 460 -22.97 -37.01 -2.62
C ALA A 460 -23.29 -37.38 -1.17
N ALA A 461 -22.66 -38.44 -0.66
CA ALA A 461 -22.65 -38.76 0.76
C ALA A 461 -21.31 -38.31 1.36
N LEU A 462 -21.37 -37.50 2.42
CA LEU A 462 -20.19 -36.96 3.08
C LEU A 462 -20.10 -37.52 4.51
N LEU A 463 -19.01 -38.22 4.83
CA LEU A 463 -18.72 -38.70 6.18
C LEU A 463 -17.47 -37.98 6.71
N ASP A 464 -17.67 -37.09 7.67
CA ASP A 464 -16.58 -36.37 8.35
C ASP A 464 -16.95 -36.17 9.83
N HIS A 465 -16.00 -36.45 10.74
CA HIS A 465 -16.20 -36.29 12.17
C HIS A 465 -16.08 -34.84 12.64
N ILE A 466 -15.53 -33.95 11.80
CA ILE A 466 -15.34 -32.54 12.10
C ILE A 466 -16.49 -31.76 11.47
N HIS A 467 -17.42 -31.30 12.32
CA HIS A 467 -18.61 -30.56 11.89
C HIS A 467 -18.30 -29.35 11.01
N ALA A 468 -17.26 -28.58 11.35
CA ALA A 468 -16.85 -27.40 10.57
C ALA A 468 -16.40 -27.77 9.15
N ASN A 469 -15.59 -28.83 8.99
CA ASN A 469 -15.15 -29.29 7.67
C ASN A 469 -16.32 -29.86 6.86
N SER A 470 -17.21 -30.60 7.52
CA SER A 470 -18.43 -31.14 6.91
C SER A 470 -19.31 -30.03 6.33
N LEU A 471 -19.55 -28.95 7.10
CA LEU A 471 -20.35 -27.81 6.66
C LEU A 471 -19.73 -27.06 5.48
N ILE A 472 -18.40 -26.90 5.47
CA ILE A 472 -17.67 -26.24 4.36
C ILE A 472 -17.80 -27.08 3.08
N LEU A 473 -17.55 -28.38 3.16
CA LEU A 473 -17.66 -29.29 2.02
C LEU A 473 -19.10 -29.43 1.52
N GLU A 474 -20.07 -29.49 2.42
CA GLU A 474 -21.50 -29.50 2.08
C GLU A 474 -21.88 -28.24 1.30
N LYS A 475 -21.50 -27.06 1.81
CA LYS A 475 -21.74 -25.78 1.12
C LYS A 475 -21.07 -25.77 -0.24
N GLN A 476 -19.82 -26.22 -0.34
CA GLN A 476 -19.09 -26.26 -1.61
C GLN A 476 -19.79 -27.17 -2.62
N LEU A 477 -20.04 -28.43 -2.27
CA LEU A 477 -20.72 -29.39 -3.15
C LEU A 477 -22.13 -28.93 -3.53
N THR A 478 -22.87 -28.28 -2.62
CA THR A 478 -24.21 -27.74 -2.91
C THR A 478 -24.19 -26.62 -3.96
N VAL A 479 -23.20 -25.71 -3.90
CA VAL A 479 -23.03 -24.66 -4.91
C VAL A 479 -22.74 -25.25 -6.30
N LEU A 480 -22.17 -26.45 -6.34
CA LEU A 480 -21.92 -27.21 -7.56
C LEU A 480 -23.12 -28.02 -8.07
N GLY A 481 -24.26 -27.94 -7.38
CA GLY A 481 -25.49 -28.63 -7.77
C GLY A 481 -25.58 -30.06 -7.25
N PHE A 482 -24.81 -30.44 -6.22
CA PHE A 482 -25.03 -31.68 -5.51
C PHE A 482 -26.11 -31.54 -4.43
N GLU A 483 -26.96 -32.55 -4.32
CA GLU A 483 -27.69 -32.90 -3.11
C GLU A 483 -26.73 -33.69 -2.19
N VAL A 484 -26.28 -33.05 -1.11
CA VAL A 484 -25.30 -33.61 -0.18
C VAL A 484 -26.01 -34.16 1.04
N SER A 485 -25.68 -35.38 1.43
CA SER A 485 -26.10 -35.99 2.69
C SER A 485 -24.91 -36.09 3.66
N PRO A 486 -24.81 -35.18 4.66
CA PRO A 486 -23.75 -35.24 5.66
C PRO A 486 -24.05 -36.30 6.73
N PHE A 487 -23.00 -37.00 7.17
CA PHE A 487 -23.05 -38.02 8.20
C PHE A 487 -21.91 -37.81 9.20
N GLU A 488 -22.21 -37.93 10.49
CA GLU A 488 -21.24 -37.77 11.58
C GLU A 488 -20.63 -39.12 12.02
N SER A 489 -21.24 -40.24 11.62
CA SER A 489 -20.77 -41.58 11.98
C SER A 489 -21.05 -42.62 10.90
N ALA A 490 -20.21 -43.66 10.86
CA ALA A 490 -20.38 -44.79 9.93
C ALA A 490 -21.73 -45.51 10.10
N ASP A 491 -22.23 -45.59 11.33
CA ASP A 491 -23.52 -46.25 11.62
C ASP A 491 -24.69 -45.47 11.01
N THR A 492 -24.67 -44.14 11.10
CA THR A 492 -25.70 -43.29 10.48
C THR A 492 -25.67 -43.36 8.96
N LEU A 493 -24.48 -43.41 8.37
CA LEU A 493 -24.30 -43.63 6.92
C LEU A 493 -24.88 -44.98 6.50
N LEU A 494 -24.54 -46.06 7.21
CA LEU A 494 -25.03 -47.41 6.89
C LEU A 494 -26.54 -47.60 7.17
N ALA A 495 -27.15 -46.77 8.02
CA ALA A 495 -28.60 -46.79 8.24
C ALA A 495 -29.40 -46.02 7.17
N SER A 496 -28.73 -45.18 6.38
CA SER A 496 -29.34 -44.35 5.34
C SER A 496 -29.58 -45.11 4.02
N PRO A 497 -30.42 -44.59 3.12
CA PRO A 497 -30.45 -45.04 1.73
C PRO A 497 -29.08 -44.78 1.10
N LEU A 498 -28.37 -45.85 0.71
CA LEU A 498 -27.05 -45.76 0.07
C LEU A 498 -27.18 -45.43 -1.43
N ASP A 499 -27.94 -44.39 -1.76
CA ASP A 499 -28.26 -43.96 -3.14
C ASP A 499 -27.37 -42.83 -3.65
N ALA A 500 -26.36 -42.43 -2.87
CA ALA A 500 -25.37 -41.46 -3.31
C ALA A 500 -24.54 -41.98 -4.50
N GLN A 501 -24.20 -41.06 -5.40
CA GLN A 501 -23.43 -41.35 -6.60
C GLN A 501 -21.92 -41.17 -6.37
N VAL A 502 -21.53 -40.47 -5.30
CA VAL A 502 -20.15 -40.37 -4.83
C VAL A 502 -20.13 -40.35 -3.30
N PHE A 503 -19.16 -41.04 -2.70
CA PHE A 503 -18.98 -41.08 -1.25
C PHE A 503 -17.65 -40.41 -0.90
N LEU A 504 -17.69 -39.33 -0.11
CA LEU A 504 -16.51 -38.68 0.46
C LEU A 504 -16.36 -39.13 1.90
N LEU A 505 -15.30 -39.88 2.21
CA LEU A 505 -15.09 -40.47 3.53
C LEU A 505 -13.81 -39.90 4.15
N ASP A 506 -13.89 -39.39 5.37
CA ASP A 506 -12.71 -39.08 6.16
C ASP A 506 -12.02 -40.37 6.63
N ASN A 507 -10.70 -40.45 6.44
CA ASN A 507 -9.92 -41.57 6.94
C ASN A 507 -9.77 -41.54 8.47
N ASN A 508 -9.80 -40.35 9.08
CA ASN A 508 -9.50 -40.16 10.49
C ASN A 508 -10.76 -40.21 11.38
N MET A 509 -11.63 -41.22 11.19
CA MET A 509 -12.87 -41.35 11.96
C MET A 509 -12.63 -42.03 13.32
N PRO A 510 -13.09 -41.44 14.44
CA PRO A 510 -13.00 -42.08 15.75
C PRO A 510 -13.74 -43.42 15.78
N ASN A 511 -13.09 -44.45 16.33
CA ASN A 511 -13.67 -45.79 16.53
C ASN A 511 -14.20 -46.49 15.25
N THR A 512 -13.78 -46.04 14.07
CA THR A 512 -14.21 -46.62 12.79
C THR A 512 -13.00 -47.02 11.96
N ASP A 513 -12.89 -48.30 11.59
CA ASP A 513 -11.94 -48.73 10.57
C ASP A 513 -12.53 -48.50 9.17
N ILE A 514 -11.96 -47.53 8.46
CA ILE A 514 -12.46 -47.11 7.15
C ILE A 514 -12.29 -48.21 6.09
N GLY A 515 -11.27 -49.07 6.20
CA GLY A 515 -11.14 -50.24 5.32
C GLY A 515 -12.32 -51.20 5.48
N THR A 516 -12.75 -51.45 6.72
CA THR A 516 -13.93 -52.26 7.03
C THR A 516 -15.23 -51.58 6.58
N LEU A 517 -15.34 -50.25 6.70
CA LEU A 517 -16.48 -49.49 6.20
C LEU A 517 -16.62 -49.62 4.67
N ILE A 518 -15.53 -49.42 3.92
CA ILE A 518 -15.51 -49.54 2.45
C ILE A 518 -15.95 -50.94 2.02
N LYS A 519 -15.42 -52.00 2.68
CA LYS A 519 -15.86 -53.39 2.43
C LYS A 519 -17.35 -53.57 2.69
N THR A 520 -17.87 -52.97 3.77
CA THR A 520 -19.29 -53.06 4.13
C THR A 520 -20.19 -52.37 3.11
N LEU A 521 -19.78 -51.19 2.62
CA LEU A 521 -20.50 -50.48 1.54
C LEU A 521 -20.52 -51.31 0.25
N ARG A 522 -19.38 -51.89 -0.15
CA ARG A 522 -19.29 -52.77 -1.33
C ARG A 522 -20.15 -54.04 -1.18
N MET A 523 -20.16 -54.68 -0.01
CA MET A 523 -21.03 -55.84 0.28
C MET A 523 -22.53 -55.51 0.22
N ARG A 524 -22.90 -54.26 0.52
CA ARG A 524 -24.28 -53.76 0.40
C ARG A 524 -24.65 -53.31 -1.02
N GLY A 525 -23.77 -53.52 -1.99
CA GLY A 525 -24.04 -53.26 -3.41
C GLY A 525 -23.73 -51.83 -3.86
N VAL A 526 -23.01 -51.03 -3.06
CA VAL A 526 -22.56 -49.70 -3.49
C VAL A 526 -21.46 -49.84 -4.53
N THR A 527 -21.76 -49.55 -5.79
CA THR A 527 -20.78 -49.47 -6.90
C THR A 527 -20.24 -48.07 -7.10
N ALA A 528 -20.81 -47.08 -6.42
CA ALA A 528 -20.40 -45.70 -6.52
C ALA A 528 -18.91 -45.49 -6.13
N PRO A 529 -18.21 -44.57 -6.78
CA PRO A 529 -16.85 -44.15 -6.44
C PRO A 529 -16.75 -43.66 -4.99
N ILE A 530 -15.64 -44.01 -4.35
CA ILE A 530 -15.33 -43.60 -2.98
C ILE A 530 -14.07 -42.73 -3.01
N LEU A 531 -14.17 -41.52 -2.49
CA LEU A 531 -13.08 -40.57 -2.29
C LEU A 531 -12.68 -40.56 -0.82
N LEU A 532 -11.46 -40.99 -0.52
CA LEU A 532 -10.93 -41.04 0.84
C LEU A 532 -10.11 -39.78 1.15
N MET A 533 -10.50 -39.02 2.16
CA MET A 533 -9.82 -37.80 2.60
C MET A 533 -8.80 -38.14 3.70
N THR A 534 -7.53 -37.77 3.54
CA THR A 534 -6.44 -38.21 4.43
C THR A 534 -5.57 -37.05 4.93
N SER A 535 -5.27 -36.99 6.23
CA SER A 535 -4.44 -35.93 6.84
C SER A 535 -2.92 -36.21 6.79
N GLY A 536 -2.48 -37.29 6.14
CA GLY A 536 -1.07 -37.67 6.02
C GLY A 536 -0.83 -38.68 4.89
N PRO A 537 0.44 -39.00 4.58
CA PRO A 537 0.78 -40.00 3.57
C PRO A 537 0.23 -41.35 3.99
N VAL A 538 -0.71 -41.89 3.21
CA VAL A 538 -1.25 -43.23 3.45
C VAL A 538 -0.12 -44.22 3.26
N SER A 539 0.18 -45.00 4.30
CA SER A 539 1.12 -46.11 4.18
C SER A 539 0.60 -47.04 3.10
N ALA A 540 1.44 -47.31 2.10
CA ALA A 540 1.12 -48.00 0.86
C ALA A 540 0.56 -49.44 1.03
N GLY A 541 0.36 -49.93 2.25
CA GLY A 541 -0.20 -51.25 2.55
C GLY A 541 -1.59 -51.26 3.20
N SER A 542 -2.22 -50.12 3.54
CA SER A 542 -3.57 -50.12 4.17
C SER A 542 -4.75 -50.04 3.20
N LEU A 543 -4.48 -49.76 1.92
CA LEU A 543 -5.47 -49.62 0.84
C LEU A 543 -5.29 -50.64 -0.29
N ASP A 544 -4.32 -51.55 -0.18
CA ASP A 544 -4.07 -52.59 -1.19
C ASP A 544 -5.34 -53.43 -1.39
N GLY A 545 -6.04 -53.20 -2.51
CA GLY A 545 -7.24 -53.93 -2.92
C GLY A 545 -8.58 -53.20 -2.74
N HIS A 546 -8.60 -51.90 -2.47
CA HIS A 546 -9.84 -51.11 -2.38
C HIS A 546 -9.96 -50.08 -3.51
N ASP A 547 -11.04 -50.16 -4.31
CA ASP A 547 -11.43 -49.17 -5.34
C ASP A 547 -11.84 -47.82 -4.69
N ALA A 548 -10.85 -47.10 -4.15
CA ALA A 548 -11.04 -45.78 -3.55
C ALA A 548 -9.91 -44.83 -3.96
N THR A 549 -10.27 -43.62 -4.39
CA THR A 549 -9.33 -42.56 -4.77
C THR A 549 -8.99 -41.73 -3.55
N THR A 550 -7.71 -41.50 -3.28
CA THR A 550 -7.25 -40.74 -2.10
C THR A 550 -7.06 -39.25 -2.39
N LEU A 551 -7.49 -38.42 -1.44
CA LEU A 551 -7.36 -36.97 -1.45
C LEU A 551 -6.68 -36.50 -0.16
N GLN A 552 -5.58 -35.76 -0.32
CA GLN A 552 -4.83 -35.25 0.84
C GLN A 552 -5.47 -33.96 1.39
N LYS A 553 -5.74 -33.93 2.70
CA LYS A 553 -6.12 -32.72 3.45
C LYS A 553 -4.86 -31.87 3.72
N PRO A 554 -4.94 -30.52 3.66
CA PRO A 554 -6.14 -29.73 3.33
C PRO A 554 -6.47 -29.82 1.83
N LEU A 555 -7.76 -30.00 1.54
CA LEU A 555 -8.27 -30.26 0.19
C LEU A 555 -8.24 -28.97 -0.65
N LEU A 556 -7.48 -28.96 -1.74
CA LEU A 556 -7.62 -27.92 -2.77
C LEU A 556 -8.89 -28.15 -3.58
N ARG A 557 -9.58 -27.07 -3.95
CA ARG A 557 -10.70 -27.17 -4.91
C ARG A 557 -10.28 -27.86 -6.20
N ALA A 558 -9.11 -27.51 -6.75
CA ALA A 558 -8.61 -28.09 -7.99
C ALA A 558 -8.34 -29.60 -7.90
N ASN A 559 -7.95 -30.10 -6.73
CA ASN A 559 -7.72 -31.54 -6.53
C ASN A 559 -9.03 -32.29 -6.33
N LEU A 560 -9.96 -31.72 -5.55
CA LEU A 560 -11.31 -32.25 -5.41
C LEU A 560 -12.00 -32.32 -6.78
N TRP A 561 -11.90 -31.26 -7.58
CA TRP A 561 -12.45 -31.22 -8.93
C TRP A 561 -11.80 -32.21 -9.87
N ARG A 562 -10.47 -32.28 -9.88
CA ARG A 562 -9.77 -33.25 -10.73
C ARG A 562 -10.22 -34.67 -10.39
N ALA A 563 -10.35 -34.98 -9.10
CA ALA A 563 -10.82 -36.29 -8.68
C ALA A 563 -12.28 -36.53 -9.08
N LEU A 564 -13.19 -35.59 -8.82
CA LEU A 564 -14.60 -35.71 -9.23
C LEU A 564 -14.79 -35.81 -10.75
N SER A 565 -14.00 -35.05 -11.52
CA SER A 565 -14.05 -35.05 -12.98
C SER A 565 -13.41 -36.30 -13.60
N SER A 566 -12.44 -36.90 -12.91
CA SER A 566 -11.80 -38.15 -13.34
C SER A 566 -12.68 -39.38 -13.12
N ILE A 567 -13.74 -39.26 -12.32
CA ILE A 567 -14.74 -40.31 -12.14
C ILE A 567 -15.64 -40.30 -13.38
N ILE A 568 -15.38 -41.21 -14.30
CA ILE A 568 -16.25 -41.51 -15.44
C ILE A 568 -17.06 -42.76 -15.06
N PRO A 569 -18.39 -42.83 -15.32
CA PRO A 569 -19.13 -44.08 -15.14
C PRO A 569 -18.47 -45.18 -15.97
N GLU A 570 -18.36 -46.39 -15.43
CA GLU A 570 -18.19 -47.58 -16.27
C GLU A 570 -19.45 -47.75 -17.14
N GLU A 571 -19.52 -47.03 -18.26
CA GLU A 571 -20.21 -47.55 -19.43
C GLU A 571 -19.32 -48.66 -20.02
N PRO A 572 -19.91 -49.80 -20.44
CA PRO A 572 -19.15 -50.89 -21.04
C PRO A 572 -18.48 -50.35 -22.30
N SER A 573 -17.18 -50.14 -22.21
CA SER A 573 -16.39 -49.63 -23.31
C SER A 573 -16.52 -50.57 -24.49
N HIS A 574 -16.98 -50.03 -25.62
CA HIS A 574 -16.68 -50.63 -26.89
C HIS A 574 -15.15 -50.77 -27.01
N PRO A 575 -14.64 -51.90 -27.51
CA PRO A 575 -13.21 -52.09 -27.65
C PRO A 575 -12.72 -51.13 -28.74
N THR A 576 -12.18 -49.98 -28.36
CA THR A 576 -11.31 -49.21 -29.22
C THR A 576 -10.03 -50.02 -29.36
N SER A 577 -9.95 -50.71 -30.49
CA SER A 577 -8.72 -51.29 -31.00
C SER A 577 -7.70 -50.17 -31.20
N GLU A 578 -6.82 -49.95 -30.22
CA GLU A 578 -5.56 -49.25 -30.44
C GLU A 578 -4.40 -50.24 -30.33
N THR A 579 -4.17 -50.95 -31.42
CA THR A 579 -3.04 -51.85 -31.61
C THR A 579 -1.78 -51.04 -31.94
N GLY A 580 -1.24 -50.31 -30.95
CA GLY A 580 0.08 -49.67 -31.01
C GLY A 580 1.01 -50.21 -29.93
N ARG A 581 2.33 -50.12 -30.12
CA ARG A 581 3.30 -50.37 -29.04
C ARG A 581 3.58 -49.05 -28.29
N ARG A 582 3.97 -49.11 -27.03
CA ARG A 582 4.44 -47.92 -26.29
C ARG A 582 5.71 -47.35 -26.93
N MET A 583 5.84 -46.03 -26.90
CA MET A 583 7.07 -45.35 -27.28
C MET A 583 8.17 -45.68 -26.27
N ARG A 584 9.35 -46.06 -26.76
CA ARG A 584 10.51 -46.42 -25.96
C ARG A 584 11.45 -45.24 -25.83
N VAL A 585 11.67 -44.75 -24.62
CA VAL A 585 12.55 -43.62 -24.35
C VAL A 585 13.73 -44.08 -23.51
N LEU A 586 14.95 -43.75 -23.95
CA LEU A 586 16.18 -43.99 -23.19
C LEU A 586 16.71 -42.66 -22.66
N ALA A 587 16.99 -42.58 -21.36
CA ALA A 587 17.61 -41.42 -20.74
C ALA A 587 18.98 -41.79 -20.14
N ALA A 588 20.06 -41.26 -20.70
CA ALA A 588 21.41 -41.45 -20.19
C ALA A 588 21.80 -40.29 -19.27
N GLU A 589 21.94 -40.59 -17.97
CA GLU A 589 22.21 -39.63 -16.89
C GLU A 589 22.92 -40.37 -15.76
N ASP A 590 24.08 -39.89 -15.30
CA ASP A 590 24.90 -40.55 -14.28
C ASP A 590 24.44 -40.27 -12.84
N ASN A 591 23.74 -39.15 -12.63
CA ASN A 591 23.25 -38.76 -11.31
C ASN A 591 21.87 -39.38 -11.00
N LYS A 592 21.83 -40.27 -9.99
CA LYS A 592 20.58 -40.93 -9.52
C LYS A 592 19.46 -39.97 -9.13
N THR A 593 19.78 -38.79 -8.58
CA THR A 593 18.79 -37.77 -8.23
C THR A 593 18.15 -37.18 -9.49
N ASN A 594 18.95 -36.90 -10.52
CA ASN A 594 18.44 -36.42 -11.80
C ASN A 594 17.58 -37.48 -12.50
N GLN A 595 17.98 -38.75 -12.46
CA GLN A 595 17.14 -39.86 -12.95
C GLN A 595 15.78 -39.92 -12.24
N LEU A 596 15.76 -39.78 -10.91
CA LEU A 596 14.51 -39.78 -10.12
C LEU A 596 13.61 -38.61 -10.50
N VAL A 597 14.18 -37.41 -10.66
CA VAL A 597 13.44 -36.21 -11.09
C VAL A 597 12.89 -36.40 -12.50
N PHE A 598 13.71 -36.86 -13.44
CA PHE A 598 13.32 -37.11 -14.83
C PHE A 598 12.19 -38.16 -14.92
N GLY A 599 12.32 -39.26 -14.17
CA GLY A 599 11.28 -40.29 -14.07
C GLY A 599 9.97 -39.76 -13.48
N LYS A 600 10.03 -38.92 -12.44
CA LYS A 600 8.82 -38.27 -11.89
C LYS A 600 8.17 -37.31 -12.88
N MET A 601 8.94 -36.58 -13.68
CA MET A 601 8.40 -35.67 -14.70
C MET A 601 7.61 -36.42 -15.77
N LEU A 602 8.04 -37.63 -16.14
CA LEU A 602 7.44 -38.43 -17.22
C LEU A 602 6.45 -39.51 -16.75
N LYS A 603 6.26 -39.69 -15.43
CA LYS A 603 5.37 -40.72 -14.85
C LYS A 603 3.93 -40.68 -15.39
N SER A 604 3.45 -39.52 -15.84
CA SER A 604 2.09 -39.34 -16.37
C SER A 604 1.93 -39.68 -17.85
N LEU A 605 3.01 -40.03 -18.55
CA LEU A 605 2.99 -40.38 -19.98
C LEU A 605 2.99 -41.90 -20.17
N ASP A 606 2.27 -42.42 -21.16
CA ASP A 606 2.26 -43.86 -21.47
C ASP A 606 3.47 -44.30 -22.33
N ILE A 607 4.66 -44.20 -21.75
CA ILE A 607 5.94 -44.55 -22.40
C ILE A 607 6.67 -45.67 -21.66
N GLU A 608 7.51 -46.41 -22.38
CA GLU A 608 8.50 -47.33 -21.79
C GLU A 608 9.82 -46.57 -21.59
N LEU A 609 10.11 -46.12 -20.37
CA LEU A 609 11.32 -45.35 -20.04
C LEU A 609 12.40 -46.25 -19.43
N ARG A 610 13.63 -46.17 -19.94
CA ARG A 610 14.82 -46.78 -19.33
C ARG A 610 15.91 -45.75 -19.06
N PHE A 611 16.72 -46.02 -18.04
CA PHE A 611 17.87 -45.20 -17.69
C PHE A 611 19.18 -45.94 -17.98
N ALA A 612 20.19 -45.18 -18.42
CA ALA A 612 21.58 -45.61 -18.53
C ALA A 612 22.44 -44.71 -17.65
N ASN A 613 23.38 -45.29 -16.89
CA ASN A 613 24.19 -44.56 -15.90
C ASN A 613 25.47 -43.95 -16.48
N ASN A 614 25.79 -44.25 -17.74
CA ASN A 614 26.93 -43.69 -18.47
C ASN A 614 26.74 -43.89 -19.98
N GLY A 615 27.64 -43.34 -20.79
CA GLY A 615 27.57 -43.45 -22.25
C GLY A 615 27.76 -44.88 -22.78
N ARG A 616 28.46 -45.77 -22.06
CA ARG A 616 28.65 -47.18 -22.46
C ARG A 616 27.34 -47.95 -22.35
N GLU A 617 26.66 -47.83 -21.22
CA GLU A 617 25.34 -48.43 -20.98
C GLU A 617 24.31 -47.89 -21.98
N ALA A 618 24.40 -46.62 -22.37
CA ALA A 618 23.51 -46.03 -23.36
C ALA A 618 23.66 -46.70 -24.74
N VAL A 619 24.89 -46.99 -25.17
CA VAL A 619 25.18 -47.70 -26.43
C VAL A 619 24.69 -49.16 -26.37
N GLU A 620 24.91 -49.85 -25.25
CA GLU A 620 24.43 -51.22 -25.04
C GLU A 620 22.90 -51.31 -25.06
N GLN A 621 22.23 -50.38 -24.36
CA GLN A 621 20.78 -50.31 -24.35
C GLN A 621 20.22 -49.90 -25.71
N TYR A 622 20.89 -49.07 -26.50
CA TYR A 622 20.45 -48.77 -27.86
C TYR A 622 20.26 -50.05 -28.70
N GLN A 623 21.21 -51.00 -28.63
CA GLN A 623 21.14 -52.26 -29.39
C GLN A 623 20.06 -53.22 -28.87
N GLY A 624 19.89 -53.32 -27.55
CA GLY A 624 18.95 -54.27 -26.93
C GLY A 624 17.52 -53.74 -26.76
N PHE A 625 17.37 -52.48 -26.39
CA PHE A 625 16.08 -51.83 -26.12
C PHE A 625 15.44 -51.25 -27.37
N GLN A 626 16.25 -50.84 -28.36
CA GLN A 626 15.81 -50.15 -29.58
C GLN A 626 14.90 -48.96 -29.24
N PRO A 627 15.44 -47.91 -28.59
CA PRO A 627 14.67 -46.73 -28.23
C PRO A 627 14.20 -45.96 -29.45
N ASP A 628 13.05 -45.30 -29.33
CA ASP A 628 12.49 -44.36 -30.30
C ASP A 628 13.02 -42.93 -30.10
N LEU A 629 13.52 -42.62 -28.90
CA LEU A 629 14.09 -41.33 -28.54
C LEU A 629 15.13 -41.51 -27.44
N ILE A 630 16.26 -40.81 -27.54
CA ILE A 630 17.31 -40.81 -26.52
C ILE A 630 17.50 -39.39 -25.97
N PHE A 631 17.44 -39.23 -24.66
CA PHE A 631 17.98 -38.07 -23.95
C PHE A 631 19.37 -38.42 -23.45
N MET A 632 20.38 -37.64 -23.84
CA MET A 632 21.79 -37.94 -23.60
C MET A 632 22.46 -36.80 -22.84
N ASP A 633 22.86 -37.03 -21.58
CA ASP A 633 23.74 -36.07 -20.90
C ASP A 633 25.11 -36.01 -21.58
N ILE A 634 25.61 -34.80 -21.81
CA ILE A 634 26.93 -34.61 -22.43
C ILE A 634 28.04 -34.97 -21.45
N SER A 635 27.89 -34.64 -20.17
CA SER A 635 28.96 -34.80 -19.18
C SER A 635 28.70 -36.01 -18.29
N MET A 636 29.13 -37.18 -18.77
CA MET A 636 29.05 -38.45 -18.02
C MET A 636 30.45 -39.09 -17.86
N PRO A 637 30.69 -39.87 -16.78
CA PRO A 637 31.93 -40.61 -16.60
C PRO A 637 32.10 -41.75 -17.62
N GLU A 638 33.35 -42.20 -17.81
CA GLU A 638 33.79 -43.22 -18.76
C GLU A 638 33.65 -42.83 -20.24
N VAL A 639 32.41 -42.78 -20.73
CA VAL A 639 32.07 -42.43 -22.12
C VAL A 639 31.14 -41.24 -22.04
N ASP A 640 31.60 -40.10 -22.56
CA ASP A 640 30.80 -38.88 -22.63
C ASP A 640 29.67 -38.99 -23.67
N GLY A 641 28.67 -38.11 -23.57
CA GLY A 641 27.49 -38.18 -24.44
C GLY A 641 27.80 -37.99 -25.92
N LYS A 642 28.88 -37.27 -26.27
CA LYS A 642 29.29 -37.04 -27.66
C LYS A 642 29.91 -38.31 -28.26
N GLU A 643 30.75 -39.00 -27.51
CA GLU A 643 31.36 -40.26 -27.90
C GLU A 643 30.34 -41.40 -27.96
N ALA A 644 29.41 -41.46 -27.00
CA ALA A 644 28.28 -42.40 -27.04
C ALA A 644 27.43 -42.19 -28.30
N THR A 645 27.13 -40.93 -28.63
CA THR A 645 26.40 -40.57 -29.86
C THR A 645 27.13 -41.05 -31.10
N ARG A 646 28.44 -40.80 -31.23
CA ARG A 646 29.23 -41.29 -32.38
C ARG A 646 29.17 -42.80 -32.54
N GLN A 647 29.21 -43.54 -31.43
CA GLN A 647 29.09 -45.01 -31.45
C GLN A 647 27.69 -45.44 -31.89
N ILE A 648 26.63 -44.79 -31.41
CA ILE A 648 25.25 -45.07 -31.87
C ILE A 648 25.11 -44.78 -33.36
N ARG A 649 25.62 -43.64 -33.85
CA ARG A 649 25.60 -43.31 -35.30
C ARG A 649 26.36 -44.31 -36.16
N ALA A 650 27.47 -44.86 -35.67
CA ALA A 650 28.20 -45.92 -36.39
C ALA A 650 27.36 -47.20 -36.50
N LEU A 651 26.59 -47.56 -35.47
CA LEU A 651 25.69 -48.72 -35.47
C LEU A 651 24.45 -48.50 -36.35
N GLU A 652 24.03 -47.26 -36.52
CA GLU A 652 22.92 -46.89 -37.41
C GLU A 652 23.24 -47.12 -38.88
N ILE A 653 24.50 -46.97 -39.30
CA ILE A 653 24.93 -47.22 -40.69
C ILE A 653 24.59 -48.66 -41.12
N ASP A 654 24.76 -49.63 -40.22
CA ASP A 654 24.51 -51.04 -40.51
C ASP A 654 23.02 -51.40 -40.50
N THR A 655 22.21 -50.66 -39.74
CA THR A 655 20.77 -50.95 -39.56
C THR A 655 19.88 -50.11 -40.47
N GLY A 656 20.37 -48.97 -40.97
CA GLY A 656 19.59 -48.00 -41.75
C GLY A 656 18.52 -47.26 -40.96
N ALA A 657 18.48 -47.42 -39.64
CA ALA A 657 17.58 -46.72 -38.73
C ALA A 657 18.26 -45.46 -38.16
N HIS A 658 17.50 -44.40 -37.90
CA HIS A 658 17.99 -43.18 -37.24
C HIS A 658 17.13 -42.88 -36.03
N VAL A 659 17.69 -42.95 -34.83
CA VAL A 659 17.02 -42.56 -33.58
C VAL A 659 17.33 -41.09 -33.26
N PRO A 660 16.31 -40.26 -32.96
CA PRO A 660 16.54 -38.91 -32.44
C PRO A 660 17.29 -38.93 -31.10
N ILE A 661 18.39 -38.17 -30.99
CA ILE A 661 19.20 -38.00 -29.79
C ILE A 661 19.21 -36.53 -29.36
N VAL A 662 18.72 -36.27 -28.16
CA VAL A 662 18.59 -34.95 -27.55
C VAL A 662 19.67 -34.76 -26.49
N ALA A 663 20.61 -33.84 -26.73
CA ALA A 663 21.65 -33.47 -25.79
C ALA A 663 21.06 -32.79 -24.54
N LEU A 664 21.47 -33.18 -23.35
CA LEU A 664 21.21 -32.44 -22.11
C LEU A 664 22.51 -31.72 -21.71
N THR A 665 22.51 -30.39 -21.69
CA THR A 665 23.73 -29.58 -21.46
C THR A 665 23.54 -28.60 -20.31
N ALA A 666 24.61 -28.28 -19.56
CA ALA A 666 24.54 -27.31 -18.47
C ALA A 666 24.56 -25.84 -18.94
N HIS A 667 25.10 -25.56 -20.13
CA HIS A 667 25.18 -24.22 -20.72
C HIS A 667 24.83 -24.29 -22.22
N ALA A 668 24.13 -23.27 -22.71
CA ALA A 668 23.99 -23.00 -24.15
C ALA A 668 24.76 -21.71 -24.45
N MET A 669 26.05 -21.81 -24.74
CA MET A 669 26.81 -20.69 -25.30
C MET A 669 26.80 -20.77 -26.83
N ALA A 670 26.87 -19.60 -27.49
CA ALA A 670 27.03 -19.51 -28.93
C ALA A 670 28.38 -20.13 -29.34
N GLY A 671 28.36 -21.40 -29.74
CA GLY A 671 29.53 -22.22 -30.05
C GLY A 671 29.29 -23.71 -29.77
N ASP A 672 28.56 -24.04 -28.70
CA ASP A 672 28.29 -25.44 -28.31
C ASP A 672 27.37 -26.16 -29.32
N GLU A 673 26.49 -25.43 -30.00
CA GLU A 673 25.59 -25.99 -31.01
C GLU A 673 26.34 -26.67 -32.17
N HIS A 674 27.46 -26.06 -32.62
CA HIS A 674 28.26 -26.64 -33.71
C HIS A 674 28.93 -27.95 -33.26
N ASP A 675 29.43 -28.00 -32.03
CA ASP A 675 30.11 -29.19 -31.49
C ASP A 675 29.14 -30.33 -31.16
N ILE A 676 27.90 -30.01 -30.78
CA ILE A 676 26.82 -30.97 -30.50
C ILE A 676 26.30 -31.57 -31.82
N LEU A 677 26.05 -30.74 -32.83
CA LEU A 677 25.62 -31.19 -34.15
C LEU A 677 26.72 -31.98 -34.87
N ALA A 678 28.00 -31.56 -34.76
CA ALA A 678 29.13 -32.28 -35.35
C ALA A 678 29.35 -33.66 -34.73
N ALA A 679 28.92 -33.88 -33.48
CA ALA A 679 28.96 -35.19 -32.83
C ALA A 679 27.79 -36.11 -33.24
N GLY A 680 26.81 -35.60 -34.00
CA GLY A 680 25.67 -36.36 -34.51
C GLY A 680 24.43 -36.34 -33.62
N LEU A 681 24.34 -35.44 -32.64
CA LEU A 681 23.10 -35.22 -31.87
C LEU A 681 22.14 -34.37 -32.70
N ASP A 682 20.83 -34.67 -32.62
CA ASP A 682 19.82 -34.00 -33.45
C ASP A 682 19.32 -32.71 -32.81
N HIS A 683 19.22 -32.72 -31.47
CA HIS A 683 18.66 -31.62 -30.69
C HIS A 683 19.45 -31.40 -29.40
N TYR A 684 19.22 -30.27 -28.75
CA TYR A 684 19.79 -29.98 -27.44
C TYR A 684 18.77 -29.31 -26.53
N MET A 685 18.96 -29.47 -25.22
CA MET A 685 18.17 -28.89 -24.15
C MET A 685 19.08 -28.47 -23.00
N THR A 686 18.85 -27.28 -22.45
CA THR A 686 19.64 -26.76 -21.32
C THR A 686 19.06 -27.18 -19.98
N LYS A 687 19.94 -27.58 -19.05
CA LYS A 687 19.62 -27.81 -17.64
C LYS A 687 19.50 -26.44 -16.92
N PRO A 688 18.51 -26.21 -16.04
CA PRO A 688 17.55 -27.18 -15.51
C PRO A 688 16.40 -27.49 -16.49
N LEU A 689 16.12 -28.79 -16.66
CA LEU A 689 15.10 -29.27 -17.59
C LEU A 689 13.70 -28.97 -17.05
N ARG A 690 12.81 -28.47 -17.91
CA ARG A 690 11.40 -28.19 -17.60
C ARG A 690 10.51 -29.29 -18.16
N LYS A 691 9.53 -29.77 -17.38
CA LYS A 691 8.59 -30.83 -17.81
C LYS A 691 7.96 -30.55 -19.17
N ALA A 692 7.46 -29.33 -19.39
CA ALA A 692 6.82 -28.94 -20.64
C ALA A 692 7.73 -29.15 -21.86
N SER A 693 9.01 -28.79 -21.76
CA SER A 693 9.97 -28.91 -22.85
C SER A 693 10.34 -30.37 -23.16
N ILE A 694 10.39 -31.24 -22.14
CA ILE A 694 10.63 -32.67 -22.35
C ILE A 694 9.42 -33.33 -23.01
N VAL A 695 8.21 -33.00 -22.53
CA VAL A 695 6.96 -33.52 -23.09
C VAL A 695 6.79 -33.09 -24.55
N ASP A 696 7.02 -31.81 -24.85
CA ASP A 696 6.96 -31.27 -26.22
C ASP A 696 7.92 -32.01 -27.17
N ARG A 697 9.14 -32.30 -26.71
CA ARG A 697 10.11 -33.08 -27.48
C ARG A 697 9.65 -34.52 -27.72
N ILE A 698 9.11 -35.18 -26.70
CA ILE A 698 8.59 -36.55 -26.81
C ILE A 698 7.41 -36.61 -27.81
N LEU A 699 6.52 -35.62 -27.78
CA LEU A 699 5.39 -35.52 -28.72
C LEU A 699 5.85 -35.25 -30.15
N THR A 700 6.88 -34.41 -30.32
CA THR A 700 7.43 -34.09 -31.64
C THR A 700 8.08 -35.29 -32.32
N GLU A 701 8.78 -36.12 -31.55
CA GLU A 701 9.51 -37.30 -32.06
C GLU A 701 8.68 -38.60 -31.99
N LEU A 702 7.36 -38.53 -31.81
CA LEU A 702 6.50 -39.70 -31.69
C LEU A 702 6.46 -40.51 -32.99
N PRO A 703 6.91 -41.79 -33.01
CA PRO A 703 6.87 -42.61 -34.22
C PRO A 703 5.45 -43.00 -34.62
N LYS A 704 5.21 -43.09 -35.93
CA LYS A 704 3.95 -43.57 -36.50
C LYS A 704 3.69 -45.02 -36.08
N GLY A 705 2.58 -45.28 -35.38
CA GLY A 705 2.20 -46.61 -34.89
C GLY A 705 2.44 -46.84 -33.39
N CYS A 706 2.89 -45.82 -32.65
CA CYS A 706 2.85 -45.85 -31.19
C CYS A 706 1.46 -45.44 -30.67
N CYS A 707 1.10 -45.90 -29.47
CA CYS A 707 -0.11 -45.43 -28.78
C CYS A 707 -0.02 -43.94 -28.46
N PRO A 708 -1.16 -43.24 -28.29
CA PRO A 708 -1.20 -41.88 -27.75
C PRO A 708 -0.44 -41.79 -26.41
N ILE A 709 0.46 -40.83 -26.30
CA ILE A 709 1.34 -40.67 -25.14
C ILE A 709 0.64 -39.91 -24.00
N LEU A 710 -0.27 -39.00 -24.37
CA LEU A 710 -1.09 -38.22 -23.46
C LEU A 710 -2.44 -38.93 -23.27
N PRO A 711 -3.02 -38.91 -22.06
CA PRO A 711 -4.39 -39.35 -21.87
C PRO A 711 -5.33 -38.49 -22.75
N GLU A 712 -6.24 -39.13 -23.50
CA GLU A 712 -7.19 -38.43 -24.37
C GLU A 712 -7.97 -37.38 -23.55
N GLU A 713 -7.91 -36.11 -23.97
CA GLU A 713 -8.93 -35.14 -23.59
C GLU A 713 -10.23 -35.49 -24.31
N PRO A 714 -11.40 -35.45 -23.64
CA PRO A 714 -12.67 -35.76 -24.29
C PRO A 714 -12.91 -34.81 -25.46
N ALA A 715 -13.16 -35.39 -26.63
CA ALA A 715 -13.39 -34.66 -27.88
C ALA A 715 -14.51 -33.62 -27.71
N THR A 716 -14.17 -32.35 -27.90
CA THR A 716 -15.15 -31.27 -28.01
C THR A 716 -16.03 -31.52 -29.23
N VAL A 717 -17.31 -31.78 -28.99
CA VAL A 717 -18.32 -31.96 -30.03
C VAL A 717 -18.44 -30.65 -30.80
N ALA A 718 -17.98 -30.65 -32.05
CA ALA A 718 -18.22 -29.58 -32.99
C ALA A 718 -19.74 -29.40 -33.16
N SER A 719 -20.25 -28.26 -32.70
CA SER A 719 -21.63 -27.84 -32.94
C SER A 719 -21.81 -27.51 -34.42
N GLY A 720 -22.33 -28.48 -35.17
CA GLY A 720 -22.83 -28.30 -36.53
C GLY A 720 -24.26 -27.76 -36.54
N ASP A 721 -24.42 -26.68 -37.31
CA ASP A 721 -25.56 -26.22 -38.09
C ASP A 721 -26.89 -25.85 -37.41
N THR A 722 -27.29 -24.58 -37.59
CA THR A 722 -28.56 -24.29 -38.29
C THR A 722 -28.52 -22.98 -39.07
N VAL A 723 -28.45 -23.10 -40.39
CA VAL A 723 -28.91 -22.11 -41.36
C VAL A 723 -30.43 -22.02 -41.25
N MET A 724 -30.98 -20.83 -41.01
CA MET A 724 -32.37 -20.50 -41.34
C MET A 724 -32.41 -19.11 -41.96
N ALA A 725 -32.81 -19.08 -43.23
CA ALA A 725 -33.27 -17.90 -43.96
C ALA A 725 -34.68 -17.50 -43.48
N GLY A 726 -34.99 -16.21 -43.51
CA GLY A 726 -36.38 -15.73 -43.46
C GLY A 726 -36.55 -14.31 -42.92
N GLU A 727 -36.61 -13.36 -43.86
CA GLU A 727 -37.07 -11.95 -43.78
C GLU A 727 -36.23 -10.89 -43.06
#